data_AF-A0A9D7XS12-F1
#
_entry.id   AF-A0A9D7XS12-F1
#
_cell.length_a   1.000
_cell.length_b   1.000
_cell.length_c   1.000
_cell.angle_alpha   90.00
_cell.angle_beta   90.00
_cell.angle_gamma   90.00
#
_symmetry.space_group_name_H-M   'P 1'
#
loop_
_entity.id
_entity.type
_entity.pdbx_description
1 polymer ?
#
loop_
_entity_poly.entity_id
_entity_poly.type
_entity_poly.pdbx_seq_one_letter_code
_entity_poly.pdbx_strand_id
1 'polypeptide(L)'
;MMERTATLLDGQSKLASPASPVCSRREIRFCPLNEGTEWQRLTVVLVRDKPDEAWAPVLLRVISGGRVLLAASVDRAGTVKEWLELWLQTTPENSDGALGDARYRNNAMLDGRWDAMAAAFVDSDRVAVLVTGFEHTAPLPLWIDLKNDRPWPGQGGGIELCSDEAILAENKLDTYAGSLSRYLWSKGQAAGGFLKVAGAANDVAQEVPEWAKDLDGMIAINPQAGRILVRRHAPFDLNVFADFLGGRSLARDSTGFSFAFAGPGGGHAGDTCDQLQQNGAYFVPTTRGLAGRFLETFHLKLMLFTQVVRAVREHAENLQLPMLSLDASSFRIDFAAPAAGLPILWTARAALVDASVAQLIPLPSTERRRFQRMAEPLSLIYSAPEGTARVRGEGTMRIRKYATEGNRAVLRLTLATDERVVVRGSELACVEIPMTGGAPLPLYGRLDAAEAMNTGELRFVSFPSVWPEAVMTQLSRLEGHVFPQVRFEIIPHIGARQDLYSLGVIGARILLAHPNHSLAETVDEILSLAKTMNQKEGVTAGQCAQELAQADERWHAALGPQHHGHDCAGAEEGYRWIPMELWWDAVATLSRFFPGAGGYSYAPDFDEPTELPLQFTYDAPLRELERLVMHSRSLLLSDWLANREVARVIDRLR
;
A
#
# COMPACT_ATOMS: atom_id res chain seq x y z
N MET A 1 52.30 10.82 -12.15
CA MET A 1 52.70 10.47 -13.53
C MET A 1 51.85 9.28 -13.93
N MET A 2 50.75 9.48 -14.66
CA MET A 2 50.70 9.40 -16.14
C MET A 2 51.12 8.00 -16.59
N GLU A 3 50.30 7.12 -17.18
CA GLU A 3 49.27 7.32 -18.21
C GLU A 3 48.20 6.21 -18.21
N ARG A 4 47.09 6.55 -18.87
CA ARG A 4 45.99 5.72 -19.38
C ARG A 4 46.46 4.44 -20.11
N THR A 5 45.62 3.41 -20.21
CA THR A 5 44.91 3.02 -21.45
C THR A 5 43.86 1.94 -21.14
N ALA A 6 42.64 2.15 -21.66
CA ALA A 6 41.55 1.17 -21.71
C ALA A 6 41.90 -0.01 -22.63
N THR A 7 41.16 -1.13 -22.57
CA THR A 7 40.54 -1.84 -23.72
C THR A 7 39.99 -3.22 -23.28
N LEU A 8 38.70 -3.41 -23.58
CA LEU A 8 37.95 -4.63 -23.94
C LEU A 8 38.40 -5.99 -23.38
N LEU A 9 37.48 -6.69 -22.71
CA LEU A 9 37.54 -8.15 -22.57
C LEU A 9 36.20 -8.79 -22.92
N ASP A 10 36.21 -9.37 -24.12
CA ASP A 10 35.49 -10.57 -24.51
C ASP A 10 36.32 -11.79 -24.06
N GLY A 11 35.66 -12.90 -23.69
CA GLY A 11 36.23 -14.26 -23.72
C GLY A 11 37.34 -14.69 -22.73
N GLN A 12 36.93 -15.42 -21.70
CA GLN A 12 37.60 -16.58 -21.04
C GLN A 12 39.11 -16.56 -20.70
N SER A 13 39.43 -16.66 -19.39
CA SER A 13 40.23 -17.78 -18.83
C SER A 13 40.51 -17.61 -17.32
N LYS A 14 40.38 -18.74 -16.62
CA LYS A 14 40.69 -19.07 -15.22
C LYS A 14 41.97 -18.43 -14.66
N LEU A 15 41.85 -17.88 -13.44
CA LEU A 15 42.83 -18.02 -12.35
C LEU A 15 42.07 -17.90 -11.03
N ALA A 16 42.03 -19.01 -10.28
CA ALA A 16 41.40 -19.08 -8.96
C ALA A 16 42.34 -18.49 -7.90
N SER A 17 41.79 -17.61 -7.06
CA SER A 17 42.33 -17.21 -5.75
C SER A 17 41.26 -17.50 -4.69
N PRO A 18 41.61 -17.97 -3.48
CA PRO A 18 40.67 -18.62 -2.57
C PRO A 18 39.95 -17.63 -1.64
N ALA A 19 38.73 -18.00 -1.25
CA ALA A 19 37.89 -17.39 -0.21
C ALA A 19 37.25 -16.01 -0.51
N SER A 20 36.48 -15.92 -1.60
CA SER A 20 35.22 -15.17 -1.55
C SER A 20 34.09 -16.14 -1.21
N PRO A 21 33.09 -15.78 -0.38
CA PRO A 21 31.92 -16.62 -0.19
C PRO A 21 31.31 -16.84 -1.58
N VAL A 22 31.15 -18.11 -1.94
CA VAL A 22 30.55 -18.55 -3.20
C VAL A 22 29.18 -17.91 -3.28
N CYS A 23 29.09 -16.76 -3.96
CA CYS A 23 27.83 -16.18 -4.37
C CYS A 23 27.35 -17.13 -5.46
N SER A 24 26.51 -18.11 -5.09
CA SER A 24 25.86 -18.99 -6.05
C SER A 24 25.20 -18.09 -7.10
N ARG A 25 25.63 -18.22 -8.35
CA ARG A 25 25.06 -17.43 -9.45
C ARG A 25 23.59 -17.84 -9.55
N ARG A 26 22.69 -17.00 -9.03
CA ARG A 26 21.24 -17.15 -9.22
C ARG A 26 21.00 -17.22 -10.73
N GLU A 27 20.36 -18.29 -11.18
CA GLU A 27 20.01 -18.45 -12.58
C GLU A 27 18.65 -17.80 -12.84
N ILE A 28 18.52 -17.15 -13.99
CA ILE A 28 17.32 -16.40 -14.38
C ILE A 28 16.83 -16.97 -15.72
N ARG A 29 15.53 -17.23 -15.81
CA ARG A 29 14.87 -17.68 -17.03
C ARG A 29 13.64 -16.81 -17.31
N PHE A 30 13.46 -16.43 -18.57
CA PHE A 30 12.32 -15.65 -19.04
C PHE A 30 11.36 -16.59 -19.76
N CYS A 31 10.17 -16.81 -19.21
CA CYS A 31 9.18 -17.70 -19.80
C CYS A 31 7.99 -16.90 -20.36
N PRO A 32 7.60 -17.13 -21.64
CA PRO A 32 6.54 -16.37 -22.27
C PRO A 32 5.17 -16.65 -21.63
N LEU A 33 4.39 -15.58 -21.43
CA LEU A 33 3.01 -15.69 -20.93
C LEU A 33 2.00 -15.96 -22.05
N ASN A 34 2.37 -15.73 -23.31
CA ASN A 34 1.54 -15.95 -24.48
C ASN A 34 2.35 -16.61 -25.61
N GLU A 35 1.66 -17.35 -26.48
CA GLU A 35 2.26 -17.96 -27.69
C GLU A 35 2.44 -16.96 -28.84
N GLY A 36 2.19 -15.66 -28.59
CA GLY A 36 2.19 -14.61 -29.60
C GLY A 36 3.49 -14.51 -30.38
N THR A 37 3.34 -14.36 -31.69
CA THR A 37 4.41 -14.03 -32.63
C THR A 37 4.43 -12.53 -32.90
N GLU A 38 5.64 -12.00 -33.10
CA GLU A 38 5.97 -10.67 -33.64
C GLU A 38 6.48 -9.64 -32.59
N TRP A 39 7.80 -9.69 -32.36
CA TRP A 39 8.72 -8.64 -31.86
C TRP A 39 8.87 -8.39 -30.35
N GLN A 40 7.82 -8.46 -29.52
CA GLN A 40 7.93 -8.31 -28.06
C GLN A 40 7.12 -9.38 -27.32
N ARG A 41 7.75 -10.04 -26.35
CA ARG A 41 7.09 -11.06 -25.52
C ARG A 41 7.03 -10.58 -24.08
N LEU A 42 5.83 -10.61 -23.53
CA LEU A 42 5.64 -10.49 -22.08
C LEU A 42 6.07 -11.83 -21.45
N THR A 43 7.04 -11.76 -20.56
CA THR A 43 7.63 -12.94 -19.92
C THR A 43 7.55 -12.81 -18.40
N VAL A 44 7.30 -13.93 -17.70
CA VAL A 44 7.53 -14.01 -16.26
C VAL A 44 8.98 -14.36 -16.00
N VAL A 45 9.53 -13.81 -14.93
CA VAL A 45 10.90 -14.05 -14.51
C VAL A 45 10.90 -15.19 -13.50
N LEU A 46 11.57 -16.27 -13.87
CA LEU A 46 11.80 -17.41 -13.00
C LEU A 46 13.25 -17.39 -12.50
N VAL A 47 13.43 -17.78 -11.24
CA VAL A 47 14.74 -17.91 -10.60
C VAL A 47 14.91 -19.26 -9.96
N ARG A 48 16.17 -19.69 -9.86
CA ARG A 48 16.62 -20.75 -8.95
C ARG A 48 17.95 -20.35 -8.34
N ASP A 49 18.12 -20.57 -7.04
CA ASP A 49 19.35 -20.18 -6.34
C ASP A 49 20.45 -21.22 -6.52
N LYS A 50 20.07 -22.49 -6.71
CA LYS A 50 20.97 -23.60 -7.03
C LYS A 50 20.45 -24.43 -8.21
N PRO A 51 21.35 -25.12 -8.95
CA PRO A 51 20.94 -25.97 -10.08
C PRO A 51 19.94 -27.07 -9.72
N ASP A 52 19.97 -27.57 -8.48
CA ASP A 52 19.13 -28.67 -8.00
C ASP A 52 17.80 -28.19 -7.40
N GLU A 53 17.61 -26.88 -7.27
CA GLU A 53 16.37 -26.29 -6.74
C GLU A 53 15.34 -26.08 -7.88
N ALA A 54 14.06 -26.18 -7.51
CA ALA A 54 12.97 -25.94 -8.45
C ALA A 54 12.97 -24.47 -8.89
N TRP A 55 12.68 -24.25 -10.18
CA TRP A 55 12.40 -22.91 -10.69
C TRP A 55 11.14 -22.34 -10.03
N ALA A 56 11.22 -21.10 -9.57
CA ALA A 56 10.09 -20.40 -8.98
C ALA A 56 9.93 -19.01 -9.60
N PRO A 57 8.69 -18.51 -9.76
CA PRO A 57 8.47 -17.13 -10.14
C PRO A 57 8.96 -16.19 -9.04
N VAL A 58 9.55 -15.06 -9.43
CA VAL A 58 9.96 -14.03 -8.47
C VAL A 58 8.72 -13.30 -7.95
N LEU A 59 8.29 -13.66 -6.74
CA LEU A 59 7.23 -12.95 -6.02
C LEU A 59 7.78 -11.62 -5.49
N LEU A 60 7.23 -10.51 -5.96
CA LEU A 60 7.59 -9.17 -5.47
C LEU A 60 6.83 -8.82 -4.18
N ARG A 61 5.53 -9.15 -4.13
CA ARG A 61 4.65 -8.91 -2.96
C ARG A 61 3.32 -9.65 -3.06
N VAL A 62 2.66 -9.79 -1.92
CA VAL A 62 1.27 -10.25 -1.79
C VAL A 62 0.40 -9.05 -1.46
N ILE A 63 -0.74 -8.92 -2.13
CA ILE A 63 -1.69 -7.82 -1.95
C ILE A 63 -3.05 -8.38 -1.54
N SER A 64 -3.95 -7.52 -1.04
CA SER A 64 -5.32 -7.96 -0.73
C SER A 64 -6.05 -8.36 -2.02
N GLY A 65 -6.30 -9.67 -2.17
CA GLY A 65 -6.94 -10.23 -3.37
C GLY A 65 -6.00 -10.50 -4.53
N GLY A 66 -4.69 -10.60 -4.30
CA GLY A 66 -3.75 -10.90 -5.38
C GLY A 66 -2.29 -11.11 -4.96
N ARG A 67 -1.45 -11.31 -5.96
CA ARG A 67 0.00 -11.34 -5.85
C ARG A 67 0.65 -10.62 -7.01
N VAL A 68 1.85 -10.10 -6.80
CA VAL A 68 2.60 -9.37 -7.82
C VAL A 68 3.89 -10.12 -8.11
N LEU A 69 4.07 -10.53 -9.37
CA LEU A 69 5.27 -11.21 -9.84
C LEU A 69 6.15 -10.27 -10.66
N LEU A 70 7.46 -10.52 -10.67
CA LEU A 70 8.36 -9.85 -11.59
C LEU A 70 8.19 -10.41 -13.01
N ALA A 71 8.06 -9.50 -13.96
CA ALA A 71 7.95 -9.79 -15.38
C ALA A 71 8.93 -8.92 -16.17
N ALA A 72 9.09 -9.23 -17.45
CA ALA A 72 9.87 -8.43 -18.38
C ALA A 72 9.28 -8.45 -19.78
N SER A 73 9.41 -7.32 -20.47
CA SER A 73 9.31 -7.28 -21.94
C SER A 73 10.68 -7.58 -22.52
N VAL A 74 10.78 -8.65 -23.29
CA VAL A 74 12.02 -9.07 -23.94
C VAL A 74 11.88 -9.02 -25.45
N ASP A 75 12.96 -8.63 -26.14
CA ASP A 75 13.03 -8.76 -27.59
C ASP A 75 13.31 -10.21 -28.02
N ARG A 76 13.35 -10.44 -29.34
CA ARG A 76 13.63 -11.76 -29.92
C ARG A 76 15.00 -12.32 -29.53
N ALA A 77 15.96 -11.46 -29.17
CA ALA A 77 17.29 -11.88 -28.72
C ALA A 77 17.31 -12.22 -27.21
N GLY A 78 16.17 -12.11 -26.51
CA GLY A 78 16.08 -12.30 -25.06
C GLY A 78 16.62 -11.10 -24.27
N THR A 79 16.85 -9.96 -24.93
CA THR A 79 17.30 -8.75 -24.23
C THR A 79 16.10 -8.09 -23.56
N VAL A 80 16.20 -7.87 -22.24
CA VAL A 80 15.19 -7.12 -21.48
C VAL A 80 15.13 -5.68 -22.00
N LYS A 81 13.97 -5.28 -22.49
CA LYS A 81 13.67 -3.89 -22.84
C LYS A 81 13.10 -3.14 -21.65
N GLU A 82 12.31 -3.83 -20.84
CA GLU A 82 11.62 -3.23 -19.71
C GLU A 82 11.31 -4.26 -18.64
N TRP A 83 11.50 -3.88 -17.38
CA TRP A 83 11.04 -4.65 -16.22
C TRP A 83 9.60 -4.26 -15.90
N LEU A 84 8.79 -5.27 -15.63
CA LEU A 84 7.36 -5.14 -15.45
C LEU A 84 6.93 -5.85 -14.16
N GLU A 85 5.77 -5.47 -13.67
CA GLU A 85 5.06 -6.14 -12.61
C GLU A 85 3.81 -6.80 -13.19
N LEU A 86 3.68 -8.09 -12.92
CA LEU A 86 2.51 -8.87 -13.28
C LEU A 86 1.64 -9.04 -12.03
N TRP A 87 0.60 -8.21 -11.94
CA TRP A 87 -0.37 -8.27 -10.87
C TRP A 87 -1.43 -9.31 -11.23
N LEU A 88 -1.58 -10.31 -10.37
CA LEU A 88 -2.47 -11.44 -10.56
C LEU A 88 -3.54 -11.44 -9.47
N GLN A 89 -4.80 -11.37 -9.88
CA GLN A 89 -5.92 -11.51 -8.95
C GLN A 89 -5.97 -12.94 -8.41
N THR A 90 -6.02 -13.10 -7.10
CA THR A 90 -6.14 -14.41 -6.45
C THR A 90 -7.18 -14.36 -5.35
N THR A 91 -7.84 -15.48 -5.10
CA THR A 91 -8.70 -15.61 -3.92
C THR A 91 -7.83 -15.82 -2.68
N PRO A 92 -8.16 -15.22 -1.53
CA PRO A 92 -7.45 -15.50 -0.29
C PRO A 92 -7.61 -16.98 0.09
N GLU A 93 -6.49 -17.65 0.41
CA GLU A 93 -6.47 -19.10 0.73
C GLU A 93 -7.08 -19.42 2.10
N ASN A 94 -7.09 -18.45 3.03
CA ASN A 94 -7.63 -18.61 4.38
C ASN A 94 -8.86 -17.71 4.58
N SER A 95 -10.04 -18.33 4.61
CA SER A 95 -11.33 -17.66 4.83
C SER A 95 -11.91 -17.89 6.22
N ASP A 96 -11.09 -18.00 7.27
CA ASP A 96 -11.54 -17.82 8.67
C ASP A 96 -11.82 -16.32 8.95
N GLY A 97 -12.51 -15.68 7.99
CA GLY A 97 -12.86 -14.28 7.99
C GLY A 97 -13.91 -13.96 9.05
N ALA A 98 -13.95 -12.70 9.44
CA ALA A 98 -14.93 -12.16 10.36
C ALA A 98 -16.39 -12.46 9.95
N LEU A 99 -17.32 -12.37 10.89
CA LEU A 99 -18.76 -12.54 10.63
C LEU A 99 -19.24 -11.57 9.53
N GLY A 100 -18.68 -10.36 9.48
CA GLY A 100 -18.94 -9.40 8.40
C GLY A 100 -18.25 -9.72 7.06
N ASP A 101 -17.17 -10.51 7.07
CA ASP A 101 -16.21 -10.64 5.97
C ASP A 101 -16.59 -11.71 4.93
N ALA A 102 -17.07 -12.86 5.40
CA ALA A 102 -17.41 -13.98 4.52
C ALA A 102 -18.56 -13.67 3.53
N ARG A 103 -19.46 -12.74 3.88
CA ARG A 103 -20.64 -12.41 3.07
C ARG A 103 -20.36 -11.49 1.89
N TYR A 104 -19.34 -10.64 1.99
CA TYR A 104 -18.97 -9.72 0.93
C TYR A 104 -17.78 -10.24 0.12
N ARG A 105 -17.05 -11.23 0.60
CA ARG A 105 -15.96 -11.88 -0.14
C ARG A 105 -16.51 -12.93 -1.10
N ASN A 106 -16.81 -12.52 -2.31
CA ASN A 106 -17.10 -13.41 -3.43
C ASN A 106 -16.36 -12.94 -4.69
N ASN A 107 -16.32 -13.78 -5.74
CA ASN A 107 -15.59 -13.43 -6.95
C ASN A 107 -16.15 -12.17 -7.63
N ALA A 108 -17.48 -11.95 -7.62
CA ALA A 108 -18.06 -10.75 -8.22
C ALA A 108 -17.56 -9.46 -7.55
N MET A 109 -17.44 -9.46 -6.22
CA MET A 109 -16.86 -8.34 -5.48
C MET A 109 -15.36 -8.20 -5.72
N LEU A 110 -14.61 -9.31 -5.75
CA LEU A 110 -13.17 -9.28 -6.06
C LEU A 110 -12.92 -8.73 -7.46
N ASP A 111 -13.74 -9.09 -8.43
CA ASP A 111 -13.71 -8.63 -9.81
C ASP A 111 -14.03 -7.14 -9.90
N GLY A 112 -15.13 -6.69 -9.28
CA GLY A 112 -15.48 -5.27 -9.25
C GLY A 112 -14.42 -4.39 -8.56
N ARG A 113 -13.80 -4.89 -7.48
CA ARG A 113 -12.67 -4.21 -6.85
C ARG A 113 -11.44 -4.15 -7.76
N TRP A 114 -11.15 -5.25 -8.45
CA TRP A 114 -10.03 -5.32 -9.38
C TRP A 114 -10.22 -4.33 -10.54
N ASP A 115 -11.42 -4.27 -11.10
CA ASP A 115 -11.78 -3.32 -12.16
C ASP A 115 -11.59 -1.87 -11.71
N ALA A 116 -12.13 -1.52 -10.54
CA ALA A 116 -11.98 -0.19 -9.99
C ALA A 116 -10.50 0.16 -9.76
N MET A 117 -9.73 -0.77 -9.18
CA MET A 117 -8.29 -0.60 -8.94
C MET A 117 -7.51 -0.42 -10.25
N ALA A 118 -7.75 -1.27 -11.25
CA ALA A 118 -7.10 -1.21 -12.54
C ALA A 118 -7.40 0.12 -13.25
N ALA A 119 -8.67 0.54 -13.26
CA ALA A 119 -9.09 1.83 -13.80
C ALA A 119 -8.38 2.99 -13.07
N ALA A 120 -8.36 2.97 -11.73
CA ALA A 120 -7.70 4.00 -10.94
C ALA A 120 -6.20 4.12 -11.24
N PHE A 121 -5.50 3.00 -11.47
CA PHE A 121 -4.09 3.04 -11.88
C PHE A 121 -3.89 3.61 -13.29
N VAL A 122 -4.75 3.23 -14.24
CA VAL A 122 -4.72 3.76 -15.61
C VAL A 122 -4.96 5.28 -15.60
N ASP A 123 -5.91 5.74 -14.80
CA ASP A 123 -6.25 7.17 -14.68
C ASP A 123 -5.15 7.97 -13.99
N SER A 124 -4.50 7.41 -12.96
CA SER A 124 -3.41 8.08 -12.25
C SER A 124 -2.10 8.16 -13.06
N ASP A 125 -1.75 7.09 -13.78
CA ASP A 125 -0.47 7.00 -14.50
C ASP A 125 -0.57 6.03 -15.68
N ARG A 126 -1.20 6.52 -16.75
CA ARG A 126 -1.36 5.76 -18.00
C ARG A 126 -0.03 5.31 -18.62
N VAL A 127 1.08 6.01 -18.35
CA VAL A 127 2.39 5.62 -18.88
C VAL A 127 2.96 4.43 -18.11
N ALA A 128 2.60 4.25 -16.85
CA ALA A 128 3.04 3.11 -16.05
C ALA A 128 2.20 1.83 -16.23
N VAL A 129 1.05 1.89 -16.91
CA VAL A 129 0.17 0.72 -17.10
C VAL A 129 0.17 0.25 -18.55
N LEU A 130 0.42 -1.04 -18.78
CA LEU A 130 0.27 -1.68 -20.08
C LEU A 130 -1.12 -2.28 -20.15
N VAL A 131 -2.03 -1.65 -20.91
CA VAL A 131 -3.41 -2.13 -21.07
C VAL A 131 -3.45 -3.34 -21.99
N THR A 132 -3.87 -4.49 -21.45
CA THR A 132 -3.88 -5.79 -22.15
C THR A 132 -5.27 -6.30 -22.47
N GLY A 133 -6.31 -5.78 -21.81
CA GLY A 133 -7.67 -6.31 -21.79
C GLY A 133 -7.90 -7.36 -20.70
N PHE A 134 -6.83 -7.96 -20.16
CA PHE A 134 -6.90 -8.92 -19.08
C PHE A 134 -7.22 -8.29 -17.71
N GLU A 135 -7.24 -6.96 -17.65
CA GLU A 135 -7.65 -6.22 -16.47
C GLU A 135 -9.14 -6.43 -16.17
N HIS A 136 -9.94 -6.65 -17.23
CA HIS A 136 -11.41 -6.77 -17.15
C HIS A 136 -11.93 -8.16 -17.52
N THR A 137 -11.14 -8.93 -18.28
CA THR A 137 -11.51 -10.28 -18.72
C THR A 137 -10.53 -11.28 -18.16
N ALA A 138 -11.03 -12.31 -17.48
CA ALA A 138 -10.21 -13.41 -16.98
C ALA A 138 -9.46 -14.06 -18.17
N PRO A 139 -8.12 -14.11 -18.16
CA PRO A 139 -7.37 -14.84 -19.16
C PRO A 139 -7.56 -16.35 -18.98
N LEU A 140 -7.05 -17.14 -19.92
CA LEU A 140 -6.91 -18.57 -19.71
C LEU A 140 -6.03 -18.83 -18.47
N PRO A 141 -6.32 -19.88 -17.69
CA PRO A 141 -5.51 -20.21 -16.54
C PRO A 141 -4.09 -20.55 -17.01
N LEU A 142 -3.04 -20.16 -16.27
CA LEU A 142 -1.67 -20.17 -16.80
C LEU A 142 -0.70 -21.01 -15.97
N TRP A 143 -0.06 -21.96 -16.66
CA TRP A 143 1.10 -22.71 -16.20
C TRP A 143 2.25 -22.58 -17.20
N ILE A 144 3.48 -22.83 -16.76
CA ILE A 144 4.65 -22.89 -17.62
C ILE A 144 5.19 -24.32 -17.64
N ASP A 145 5.23 -24.88 -18.85
CA ASP A 145 5.95 -26.12 -19.12
C ASP A 145 7.43 -25.80 -19.34
N LEU A 146 8.25 -26.07 -18.32
CA LEU A 146 9.69 -25.85 -18.37
C LEU A 146 10.41 -26.72 -19.40
N LYS A 147 9.84 -27.88 -19.77
CA LYS A 147 10.45 -28.81 -20.74
C LYS A 147 10.33 -28.26 -22.15
N ASN A 148 9.17 -27.69 -22.47
CA ASN A 148 8.88 -27.15 -23.81
C ASN A 148 9.08 -25.63 -23.92
N ASP A 149 9.30 -24.95 -22.80
CA ASP A 149 9.43 -23.48 -22.69
C ASP A 149 8.20 -22.74 -23.24
N ARG A 150 7.01 -23.23 -22.88
CA ARG A 150 5.73 -22.72 -23.41
C ARG A 150 4.69 -22.55 -22.30
N PRO A 151 3.78 -21.58 -22.45
CA PRO A 151 2.61 -21.46 -21.59
C PRO A 151 1.63 -22.61 -21.84
N TRP A 152 0.94 -23.04 -20.80
CA TRP A 152 -0.17 -23.98 -20.84
C TRP A 152 -1.42 -23.36 -20.17
N PRO A 153 -2.63 -23.56 -20.73
CA PRO A 153 -2.89 -24.18 -22.02
C PRO A 153 -2.46 -23.23 -23.14
N GLY A 154 -1.88 -23.79 -24.21
CA GLY A 154 -1.60 -23.02 -25.43
C GLY A 154 -2.90 -22.50 -26.08
N GLN A 155 -2.78 -21.70 -27.13
CA GLN A 155 -3.95 -21.21 -27.86
C GLN A 155 -4.75 -22.41 -28.41
N GLY A 156 -5.98 -22.59 -27.91
CA GLY A 156 -6.88 -23.67 -28.32
C GLY A 156 -7.02 -24.84 -27.36
N GLY A 157 -6.40 -24.80 -26.17
CA GLY A 157 -6.49 -25.89 -25.19
C GLY A 157 -7.86 -26.12 -24.53
N GLY A 158 -8.87 -25.28 -24.81
CA GLY A 158 -10.26 -25.48 -24.40
C GLY A 158 -10.57 -25.38 -22.90
N ILE A 159 -9.54 -25.32 -22.04
CA ILE A 159 -9.68 -25.15 -20.59
C ILE A 159 -9.84 -23.67 -20.25
N GLU A 160 -10.97 -23.33 -19.63
CA GLU A 160 -11.28 -21.96 -19.20
C GLU A 160 -11.83 -21.93 -17.77
N LEU A 161 -11.95 -20.74 -17.19
CA LEU A 161 -12.67 -20.52 -15.93
C LEU A 161 -14.18 -20.63 -16.18
N CYS A 162 -14.87 -21.45 -15.41
CA CYS A 162 -16.33 -21.52 -15.45
C CYS A 162 -16.94 -20.39 -14.59
N SER A 163 -17.48 -19.37 -15.25
CA SER A 163 -18.25 -18.28 -14.62
C SER A 163 -19.76 -18.38 -14.90
N ASP A 164 -20.20 -19.44 -15.59
CA ASP A 164 -21.62 -19.66 -15.90
C ASP A 164 -22.35 -20.26 -14.70
N GLU A 165 -23.20 -19.44 -14.08
CA GLU A 165 -23.94 -19.82 -12.88
C GLU A 165 -24.91 -20.98 -13.10
N ALA A 166 -25.49 -21.11 -14.30
CA ALA A 166 -26.42 -22.19 -14.59
C ALA A 166 -25.69 -23.54 -14.66
N ILE A 167 -24.50 -23.55 -15.27
CA ILE A 167 -23.66 -24.74 -15.38
C ILE A 167 -23.13 -25.16 -14.00
N LEU A 168 -22.68 -24.21 -13.19
CA LEU A 168 -22.23 -24.50 -11.82
C LEU A 168 -23.37 -25.06 -10.97
N ALA A 169 -24.56 -24.45 -11.05
CA ALA A 169 -25.75 -24.90 -10.32
C ALA A 169 -26.22 -26.30 -10.75
N GLU A 170 -26.25 -26.61 -12.05
CA GLU A 170 -26.60 -27.93 -12.59
C GLU A 170 -25.68 -29.03 -12.03
N ASN A 171 -24.40 -28.71 -11.84
CA ASN A 171 -23.39 -29.62 -11.30
C ASN A 171 -23.27 -29.56 -9.77
N LYS A 172 -24.17 -28.86 -9.07
CA LYS A 172 -24.17 -28.69 -7.60
C LYS A 172 -22.86 -28.12 -7.05
N LEU A 173 -22.22 -27.25 -7.83
CA LEU A 173 -21.03 -26.50 -7.44
C LEU A 173 -21.43 -25.12 -6.89
N ASP A 174 -20.54 -24.50 -6.12
CA ASP A 174 -20.75 -23.15 -5.66
C ASP A 174 -20.79 -22.18 -6.85
N THR A 175 -21.74 -21.25 -6.85
CA THR A 175 -21.84 -20.17 -7.85
C THR A 175 -20.57 -19.32 -7.86
N TYR A 176 -20.15 -18.85 -9.03
CA TYR A 176 -18.96 -18.02 -9.17
C TYR A 176 -19.14 -16.69 -8.44
N ALA A 177 -20.23 -15.96 -8.74
CA ALA A 177 -20.52 -14.66 -8.17
C ALA A 177 -20.88 -14.71 -6.68
N GLY A 178 -21.39 -15.84 -6.19
CA GLY A 178 -21.83 -16.00 -4.79
C GLY A 178 -20.77 -16.59 -3.85
N SER A 179 -19.60 -17.00 -4.35
CA SER A 179 -18.57 -17.66 -3.53
C SER A 179 -17.15 -17.21 -3.89
N LEU A 180 -16.15 -17.70 -3.15
CA LEU A 180 -14.73 -17.62 -3.51
C LEU A 180 -14.25 -18.86 -4.27
N SER A 181 -15.13 -19.85 -4.47
CA SER A 181 -14.77 -21.06 -5.21
C SER A 181 -14.56 -20.71 -6.68
N ARG A 182 -13.50 -21.23 -7.29
CA ARG A 182 -13.25 -21.11 -8.74
C ARG A 182 -13.01 -22.49 -9.33
N TYR A 183 -13.61 -22.73 -10.48
CA TYR A 183 -13.58 -24.02 -11.16
C TYR A 183 -13.11 -23.85 -12.60
N LEU A 184 -12.13 -24.65 -13.00
CA LEU A 184 -11.72 -24.76 -14.40
C LEU A 184 -12.45 -25.93 -15.06
N TRP A 185 -12.77 -25.79 -16.34
CA TRP A 185 -13.49 -26.80 -17.11
C TRP A 185 -13.10 -26.77 -18.59
N SER A 186 -13.34 -27.87 -19.30
CA SER A 186 -13.15 -27.97 -20.75
C SER A 186 -14.44 -27.61 -21.46
N LYS A 187 -14.43 -26.50 -22.21
CA LYS A 187 -15.62 -26.00 -22.91
C LYS A 187 -16.13 -27.02 -23.92
N GLY A 188 -17.40 -27.42 -23.80
CA GLY A 188 -18.04 -28.38 -24.70
C GLY A 188 -17.87 -29.86 -24.32
N GLN A 189 -17.20 -30.16 -23.21
CA GLN A 189 -17.15 -31.50 -22.61
C GLN A 189 -17.56 -31.43 -21.13
N ALA A 190 -18.86 -31.29 -20.86
CA ALA A 190 -19.39 -31.33 -19.48
C ALA A 190 -19.03 -32.65 -18.76
N ALA A 191 -18.83 -33.75 -19.51
CA ALA A 191 -18.32 -35.02 -18.99
C ALA A 191 -16.81 -35.00 -18.63
N GLY A 192 -16.07 -33.95 -18.99
CA GLY A 192 -14.63 -33.82 -18.79
C GLY A 192 -14.20 -33.38 -17.39
N GLY A 193 -15.16 -33.15 -16.48
CA GLY A 193 -14.93 -32.81 -15.08
C GLY A 193 -14.57 -31.34 -14.82
N PHE A 194 -14.70 -30.94 -13.57
CA PHE A 194 -14.31 -29.62 -13.06
C PHE A 194 -13.09 -29.75 -12.17
N LEU A 195 -12.11 -28.86 -12.33
CA LEU A 195 -10.98 -28.74 -11.41
C LEU A 195 -11.19 -27.53 -10.51
N LYS A 196 -11.35 -27.75 -9.20
CA LYS A 196 -11.40 -26.65 -8.23
C LYS A 196 -9.99 -26.09 -8.02
N VAL A 197 -9.82 -24.78 -8.25
CA VAL A 197 -8.52 -24.07 -8.15
C VAL A 197 -8.49 -23.01 -7.05
N ALA A 198 -9.64 -22.75 -6.41
CA ALA A 198 -9.79 -21.82 -5.30
C ALA A 198 -10.99 -22.19 -4.40
N GLY A 199 -10.98 -21.74 -3.14
CA GLY A 199 -12.05 -21.89 -2.16
C GLY A 199 -11.91 -23.12 -1.25
N ALA A 200 -12.72 -23.18 -0.18
CA ALA A 200 -12.71 -24.28 0.79
C ALA A 200 -13.04 -25.63 0.12
N ALA A 201 -12.54 -26.74 0.65
CA ALA A 201 -12.85 -28.07 0.12
C ALA A 201 -14.37 -28.28 0.04
N ASN A 202 -14.87 -28.83 -1.08
CA ASN A 202 -16.21 -29.36 -1.17
C ASN A 202 -16.14 -30.86 -1.48
N ASP A 203 -17.12 -31.62 -1.01
CA ASP A 203 -17.13 -33.08 -1.20
C ASP A 203 -17.40 -33.51 -2.65
N VAL A 204 -17.84 -32.58 -3.50
CA VAL A 204 -18.32 -32.84 -4.87
C VAL A 204 -17.20 -32.82 -5.92
N ALA A 205 -16.12 -32.04 -5.71
CA ALA A 205 -15.04 -31.86 -6.68
C ALA A 205 -13.74 -32.61 -6.29
N GLN A 206 -13.85 -33.88 -5.87
CA GLN A 206 -12.68 -34.65 -5.40
C GLN A 206 -11.91 -35.38 -6.52
N GLU A 207 -12.53 -35.68 -7.66
CA GLU A 207 -11.84 -36.36 -8.76
C GLU A 207 -11.11 -35.35 -9.66
N VAL A 208 -9.78 -35.39 -9.63
CA VAL A 208 -8.90 -34.60 -10.51
C VAL A 208 -9.14 -35.05 -11.95
N PRO A 209 -9.58 -34.16 -12.86
CA PRO A 209 -9.82 -34.52 -14.26
C PRO A 209 -8.56 -35.08 -14.95
N GLU A 210 -8.73 -35.95 -15.95
CA GLU A 210 -7.60 -36.60 -16.63
C GLU A 210 -6.61 -35.58 -17.22
N TRP A 211 -7.13 -34.50 -17.83
CA TRP A 211 -6.33 -33.42 -18.39
C TRP A 211 -5.53 -32.65 -17.33
N ALA A 212 -5.96 -32.67 -16.06
CA ALA A 212 -5.26 -31.99 -14.98
C ALA A 212 -4.04 -32.78 -14.50
N LYS A 213 -3.93 -34.08 -14.84
CA LYS A 213 -2.72 -34.88 -14.56
C LYS A 213 -1.50 -34.39 -15.33
N ASP A 214 -1.72 -33.76 -16.48
CA ASP A 214 -0.65 -33.16 -17.29
C ASP A 214 -0.03 -31.92 -16.63
N LEU A 215 -0.64 -31.37 -15.58
CA LEU A 215 -0.12 -30.23 -14.82
C LEU A 215 1.05 -30.60 -13.90
N ASP A 216 1.30 -31.89 -13.67
CA ASP A 216 2.35 -32.34 -12.77
C ASP A 216 3.74 -31.91 -13.25
N GLY A 217 4.49 -31.25 -12.36
CA GLY A 217 5.80 -30.67 -12.67
C GLY A 217 5.78 -29.37 -13.48
N MET A 218 4.62 -28.79 -13.80
CA MET A 218 4.53 -27.45 -14.39
C MET A 218 4.53 -26.37 -13.30
N ILE A 219 4.98 -25.15 -13.65
CA ILE A 219 4.95 -24.00 -12.73
C ILE A 219 3.62 -23.26 -12.87
N ALA A 220 2.84 -23.21 -11.79
CA ALA A 220 1.60 -22.45 -11.75
C ALA A 220 1.84 -20.93 -11.65
N ILE A 221 1.49 -20.18 -12.69
CA ILE A 221 1.60 -18.72 -12.72
C ILE A 221 0.26 -18.06 -12.38
N ASN A 222 -0.81 -18.43 -13.07
CA ASN A 222 -2.17 -17.94 -12.81
C ASN A 222 -3.19 -19.09 -12.87
N PRO A 223 -3.09 -20.09 -11.96
CA PRO A 223 -3.93 -21.29 -12.02
C PRO A 223 -5.41 -20.99 -11.75
N GLN A 224 -5.71 -19.87 -11.09
CA GLN A 224 -7.08 -19.45 -10.76
C GLN A 224 -7.76 -18.64 -11.86
N ALA A 225 -7.11 -18.49 -13.03
CA ALA A 225 -7.55 -17.62 -14.12
C ALA A 225 -7.97 -16.22 -13.61
N GLY A 226 -7.22 -15.68 -12.65
CA GLY A 226 -7.48 -14.35 -12.14
C GLY A 226 -7.17 -13.28 -13.18
N ARG A 227 -7.87 -12.16 -13.08
CA ARG A 227 -7.58 -10.98 -13.91
C ARG A 227 -6.13 -10.52 -13.71
N ILE A 228 -5.56 -9.95 -14.77
CA ILE A 228 -4.15 -9.55 -14.82
C ILE A 228 -4.05 -8.06 -15.07
N LEU A 229 -3.19 -7.39 -14.31
CA LEU A 229 -2.79 -6.02 -14.56
C LEU A 229 -1.27 -6.00 -14.77
N VAL A 230 -0.83 -5.33 -15.83
CA VAL A 230 0.61 -5.21 -16.15
C VAL A 230 1.05 -3.78 -15.92
N ARG A 231 2.06 -3.59 -15.07
CA ARG A 231 2.62 -2.26 -14.76
C ARG A 231 4.13 -2.23 -15.00
N ARG A 232 4.67 -1.04 -15.24
CA ARG A 232 6.12 -0.80 -15.23
C ARG A 232 6.64 -1.02 -13.81
N HIS A 233 7.75 -1.74 -13.69
CA HIS A 233 8.37 -1.97 -12.39
C HIS A 233 9.21 -0.77 -11.97
N ALA A 234 8.86 -0.19 -10.82
CA ALA A 234 9.66 0.83 -10.16
C ALA A 234 10.65 0.12 -9.20
N PRO A 235 11.96 0.15 -9.48
CA PRO A 235 12.89 -0.81 -8.90
C PRO A 235 13.34 -0.49 -7.46
N PHE A 236 13.20 0.75 -7.01
CA PHE A 236 13.77 1.17 -5.72
C PHE A 236 12.72 1.22 -4.62
N ASP A 237 13.06 0.65 -3.46
CA ASP A 237 12.28 0.81 -2.23
C ASP A 237 12.38 2.25 -1.69
N LEU A 238 11.29 2.78 -1.15
CA LEU A 238 11.28 4.10 -0.52
C LEU A 238 12.32 4.22 0.60
N ASN A 239 12.48 3.19 1.45
CA ASN A 239 13.44 3.22 2.55
C ASN A 239 14.87 3.31 2.04
N VAL A 240 15.19 2.48 1.03
CA VAL A 240 16.52 2.43 0.41
C VAL A 240 16.83 3.78 -0.23
N PHE A 241 15.86 4.38 -0.92
CA PHE A 241 16.07 5.68 -1.55
C PHE A 241 16.17 6.83 -0.53
N ALA A 242 15.36 6.84 0.53
CA ALA A 242 15.43 7.83 1.61
C ALA A 242 16.77 7.76 2.36
N ASP A 243 17.26 6.55 2.62
CA ASP A 243 18.58 6.30 3.20
C ASP A 243 19.72 6.74 2.28
N PHE A 244 19.56 6.47 0.98
CA PHE A 244 20.50 6.90 -0.04
C PHE A 244 20.63 8.43 -0.09
N LEU A 245 19.50 9.15 -0.09
CA LEU A 245 19.49 10.61 0.02
C LEU A 245 20.13 11.09 1.34
N GLY A 246 20.04 10.30 2.41
CA GLY A 246 20.73 10.52 3.69
C GLY A 246 22.22 10.16 3.69
N GLY A 247 22.81 9.79 2.54
CA GLY A 247 24.24 9.51 2.36
C GLY A 247 24.64 8.05 2.47
N ARG A 248 23.71 7.11 2.66
CA ARG A 248 24.05 5.68 2.58
C ARG A 248 24.38 5.30 1.13
N SER A 249 25.27 4.32 0.96
CA SER A 249 25.50 3.74 -0.36
C SER A 249 24.22 3.05 -0.85
N LEU A 250 24.00 3.11 -2.17
CA LEU A 250 22.88 2.42 -2.80
C LEU A 250 23.09 0.90 -2.70
N ALA A 251 22.46 0.30 -1.70
CA ALA A 251 22.49 -1.14 -1.51
C ALA A 251 21.71 -1.86 -2.63
N ARG A 252 22.05 -3.14 -2.86
CA ARG A 252 21.20 -4.03 -3.66
C ARG A 252 19.83 -4.11 -3.02
N ASP A 253 18.80 -4.23 -3.85
CA ASP A 253 17.44 -4.38 -3.35
C ASP A 253 17.25 -5.74 -2.66
N SER A 254 16.10 -5.92 -2.00
CA SER A 254 15.76 -7.18 -1.33
C SER A 254 15.58 -8.36 -2.28
N THR A 255 15.38 -8.12 -3.58
CA THR A 255 15.27 -9.18 -4.59
C THR A 255 16.64 -9.66 -5.08
N GLY A 256 17.72 -9.01 -4.66
CA GLY A 256 19.10 -9.34 -5.02
C GLY A 256 19.52 -8.82 -6.39
N PHE A 257 18.68 -8.03 -7.06
CA PHE A 257 19.03 -7.37 -8.31
C PHE A 257 19.86 -6.12 -8.03
N SER A 258 20.93 -5.95 -8.82
CA SER A 258 21.69 -4.70 -8.83
C SER A 258 21.10 -3.80 -9.89
N PHE A 259 20.35 -2.79 -9.47
CA PHE A 259 19.90 -1.75 -10.38
C PHE A 259 21.02 -0.74 -10.59
N ALA A 260 21.20 -0.33 -11.85
CA ALA A 260 22.05 0.77 -12.22
C ALA A 260 21.17 1.86 -12.83
N PHE A 261 21.45 3.11 -12.50
CA PHE A 261 20.83 4.24 -13.17
C PHE A 261 21.40 4.30 -14.60
N ALA A 262 20.56 4.11 -15.62
CA ALA A 262 21.00 4.25 -17.00
C ALA A 262 21.08 5.74 -17.38
N GLY A 263 22.26 6.21 -17.82
CA GLY A 263 22.46 7.55 -18.39
C GLY A 263 23.62 8.36 -17.79
N PRO A 264 23.83 9.60 -18.25
CA PRO A 264 24.77 10.55 -17.63
C PRO A 264 24.36 10.83 -16.18
N GLY A 265 25.29 10.76 -15.23
CA GLY A 265 24.95 10.82 -13.79
C GLY A 265 24.42 9.53 -13.20
N GLY A 266 24.42 8.45 -13.98
CA GLY A 266 24.08 7.14 -13.48
C GLY A 266 25.12 6.59 -12.51
N GLY A 267 24.67 5.79 -11.55
CA GLY A 267 25.53 5.00 -10.67
C GLY A 267 25.11 3.55 -10.59
N HIS A 268 26.02 2.75 -10.09
CA HIS A 268 25.88 1.32 -9.91
C HIS A 268 25.58 0.98 -8.44
N ALA A 269 25.05 -0.22 -8.21
CA ALA A 269 24.90 -0.74 -6.85
C ALA A 269 26.27 -0.77 -6.15
N GLY A 270 26.34 -0.17 -4.96
CA GLY A 270 27.58 0.03 -4.21
C GLY A 270 28.25 1.39 -4.42
N ASP A 271 27.76 2.23 -5.32
CA ASP A 271 28.26 3.59 -5.45
C ASP A 271 27.97 4.40 -4.18
N THR A 272 28.93 5.22 -3.78
CA THR A 272 28.76 6.17 -2.68
C THR A 272 28.08 7.46 -3.17
N CYS A 273 27.52 8.23 -2.23
CA CYS A 273 26.95 9.54 -2.52
C CYS A 273 27.95 10.46 -3.23
N ASP A 274 29.23 10.41 -2.81
CA ASP A 274 30.30 11.21 -3.42
C ASP A 274 30.61 10.81 -4.86
N GLN A 275 30.55 9.52 -5.19
CA GLN A 275 30.77 9.03 -6.56
C GLN A 275 29.63 9.47 -7.48
N LEU A 276 28.38 9.38 -7.04
CA LEU A 276 27.22 9.85 -7.79
C LEU A 276 27.23 11.37 -7.99
N GLN A 277 27.72 12.12 -7.00
CA GLN A 277 27.92 13.56 -7.11
C GLN A 277 28.95 13.91 -8.19
N GLN A 278 30.07 13.18 -8.25
CA GLN A 278 31.08 13.35 -9.30
C GLN A 278 30.53 13.00 -10.69
N ASN A 279 29.55 12.11 -10.76
CA ASN A 279 28.91 11.71 -12.01
C ASN A 279 27.84 12.69 -12.49
N GLY A 280 27.41 13.65 -11.68
CA GLY A 280 26.38 14.64 -12.03
C GLY A 280 24.95 14.23 -11.67
N ALA A 281 24.78 13.38 -10.65
CA ALA A 281 23.46 12.97 -10.15
C ALA A 281 22.71 14.08 -9.39
N TYR A 282 23.43 15.11 -8.92
CA TYR A 282 22.91 16.28 -8.20
C TYR A 282 22.89 17.52 -9.10
N PHE A 283 21.98 18.46 -8.83
CA PHE A 283 21.82 19.72 -9.54
C PHE A 283 22.82 20.77 -9.06
N VAL A 284 23.07 20.87 -7.76
CA VAL A 284 24.02 21.85 -7.24
C VAL A 284 25.44 21.34 -7.50
N PRO A 285 26.26 22.08 -8.29
CA PRO A 285 27.63 21.67 -8.53
C PRO A 285 28.44 21.64 -7.23
N THR A 286 29.53 20.87 -7.23
CA THR A 286 30.53 20.78 -6.14
C THR A 286 31.03 22.14 -5.62
N THR A 287 30.80 23.23 -6.35
CA THR A 287 31.19 24.61 -5.99
C THR A 287 30.46 25.17 -4.76
N ARG A 288 29.29 24.65 -4.36
CA ARG A 288 28.63 25.03 -3.08
C ARG A 288 28.97 24.09 -1.90
N GLY A 289 29.85 23.11 -2.11
CA GLY A 289 30.33 22.21 -1.06
C GLY A 289 29.24 21.42 -0.33
N LEU A 290 29.51 21.05 0.92
CA LEU A 290 28.63 20.24 1.77
C LEU A 290 27.27 20.92 2.03
N ALA A 291 27.27 22.25 2.25
CA ALA A 291 26.07 23.02 2.54
C ALA A 291 25.04 22.99 1.38
N GLY A 292 25.52 23.11 0.13
CA GLY A 292 24.66 23.03 -1.05
C GLY A 292 24.01 21.65 -1.19
N ARG A 293 24.78 20.59 -0.97
CA ARG A 293 24.29 19.21 -1.01
C ARG A 293 23.27 18.92 0.08
N PHE A 294 23.54 19.37 1.31
CA PHE A 294 22.63 19.20 2.44
C PHE A 294 21.27 19.83 2.18
N LEU A 295 21.25 21.07 1.68
CA LEU A 295 20.02 21.77 1.28
C LEU A 295 19.32 21.08 0.09
N GLU A 296 20.07 20.55 -0.87
CA GLU A 296 19.52 19.83 -2.01
C GLU A 296 18.86 18.51 -1.57
N THR A 297 19.52 17.75 -0.69
CA THR A 297 18.94 16.56 -0.05
C THR A 297 17.65 16.88 0.68
N PHE A 298 17.61 17.97 1.46
CA PHE A 298 16.39 18.43 2.12
C PHE A 298 15.26 18.67 1.12
N HIS A 299 15.54 19.38 0.02
CA HIS A 299 14.56 19.63 -1.04
C HIS A 299 14.08 18.34 -1.71
N LEU A 300 14.98 17.44 -2.09
CA LEU A 300 14.64 16.15 -2.71
C LEU A 300 13.76 15.30 -1.79
N LYS A 301 14.06 15.26 -0.49
CA LYS A 301 13.25 14.56 0.52
C LYS A 301 11.87 15.19 0.71
N LEU A 302 11.76 16.52 0.72
CA LEU A 302 10.46 17.20 0.75
C LEU A 302 9.64 16.92 -0.51
N MET A 303 10.26 16.96 -1.69
CA MET A 303 9.58 16.59 -2.94
C MET A 303 9.10 15.14 -2.89
N LEU A 304 9.95 14.22 -2.45
CA LEU A 304 9.61 12.80 -2.31
C LEU A 304 8.39 12.60 -1.41
N PHE A 305 8.40 13.22 -0.22
CA PHE A 305 7.26 13.11 0.69
C PHE A 305 5.98 13.74 0.12
N THR A 306 6.11 14.88 -0.57
CA THR A 306 4.98 15.52 -1.27
C THR A 306 4.37 14.59 -2.33
N GLN A 307 5.20 13.89 -3.10
CA GLN A 307 4.73 12.93 -4.11
C GLN A 307 4.04 11.73 -3.46
N VAL A 308 4.56 11.22 -2.34
CA VAL A 308 3.93 10.15 -1.55
C VAL A 308 2.53 10.54 -1.10
N VAL A 309 2.36 11.73 -0.50
CA VAL A 309 1.05 12.24 -0.06
C VAL A 309 0.11 12.45 -1.25
N ARG A 310 0.61 12.98 -2.37
CA ARG A 310 -0.18 13.17 -3.59
C ARG A 310 -0.69 11.85 -4.17
N ALA A 311 0.15 10.82 -4.23
CA ALA A 311 -0.25 9.52 -4.76
C ALA A 311 -1.39 8.88 -3.93
N VAL A 312 -1.37 9.06 -2.60
CA VAL A 312 -2.47 8.62 -1.73
C VAL A 312 -3.74 9.45 -1.94
N ARG A 313 -3.61 10.78 -2.08
CA ARG A 313 -4.74 11.66 -2.39
C ARG A 313 -5.41 11.25 -3.70
N GLU A 314 -4.64 11.04 -4.76
CA GLU A 314 -5.14 10.62 -6.09
C GLU A 314 -5.83 9.25 -6.01
N HIS A 315 -5.26 8.31 -5.25
CA HIS A 315 -5.91 7.03 -4.99
C HIS A 315 -7.27 7.20 -4.29
N ALA A 316 -7.32 8.00 -3.23
CA ALA A 316 -8.55 8.27 -2.49
C ALA A 316 -9.60 9.02 -3.33
N GLU A 317 -9.16 9.90 -4.23
CA GLU A 317 -10.02 10.59 -5.18
C GLU A 317 -10.68 9.60 -6.16
N ASN A 318 -9.87 8.74 -6.78
CA ASN A 318 -10.32 7.80 -7.81
C ASN A 318 -11.20 6.68 -7.24
N LEU A 319 -10.87 6.15 -6.06
CA LEU A 319 -11.56 4.97 -5.52
C LEU A 319 -12.56 5.30 -4.42
N GLN A 320 -12.49 6.49 -3.81
CA GLN A 320 -13.27 6.83 -2.62
C GLN A 320 -13.15 5.78 -1.50
N LEU A 321 -11.97 5.16 -1.43
CA LEU A 321 -11.56 4.20 -0.41
C LEU A 321 -10.27 4.70 0.24
N PRO A 322 -10.14 4.60 1.58
CA PRO A 322 -8.84 4.76 2.22
C PRO A 322 -7.94 3.57 1.87
N MET A 323 -6.63 3.73 1.97
CA MET A 323 -5.68 2.66 1.73
C MET A 323 -5.74 1.63 2.87
N LEU A 324 -5.66 2.09 4.11
CA LEU A 324 -5.59 1.29 5.34
C LEU A 324 -4.48 0.24 5.31
N SER A 325 -3.45 0.40 4.50
CA SER A 325 -2.28 -0.49 4.44
C SER A 325 -0.98 0.25 4.19
N LEU A 326 -0.96 1.57 4.39
CA LEU A 326 0.20 2.36 4.06
C LEU A 326 1.37 2.06 4.99
N ASP A 327 2.48 1.68 4.39
CA ASP A 327 3.80 1.72 4.98
C ASP A 327 4.82 2.20 3.94
N ALA A 328 6.11 2.19 4.29
CA ALA A 328 7.15 2.60 3.36
C ALA A 328 7.30 1.65 2.15
N SER A 329 6.92 0.37 2.27
CA SER A 329 6.98 -0.61 1.18
C SER A 329 5.85 -0.45 0.15
N SER A 330 4.77 0.25 0.53
CA SER A 330 3.69 0.65 -0.38
C SER A 330 4.13 1.60 -1.50
N PHE A 331 5.34 2.16 -1.41
CA PHE A 331 5.89 3.09 -2.39
C PHE A 331 7.19 2.59 -2.99
N ARG A 332 7.31 2.79 -4.30
CA ARG A 332 8.55 2.54 -5.06
C ARG A 332 8.99 3.79 -5.77
N ILE A 333 10.29 3.88 -6.03
CA ILE A 333 10.89 5.01 -6.72
C ILE A 333 11.26 4.59 -8.14
N ASP A 334 10.71 5.34 -9.08
CA ASP A 334 11.03 5.28 -10.50
C ASP A 334 11.76 6.57 -10.90
N PHE A 335 12.44 6.55 -12.05
CA PHE A 335 13.19 7.69 -12.56
C PHE A 335 12.78 7.96 -14.00
N ALA A 336 12.42 9.21 -14.30
CA ALA A 336 12.18 9.57 -15.69
C ALA A 336 13.49 9.46 -16.50
N ALA A 337 13.35 9.10 -17.78
CA ALA A 337 14.49 8.98 -18.67
C ALA A 337 15.34 10.28 -18.67
N PRO A 338 16.69 10.20 -18.68
CA PRO A 338 17.58 11.37 -18.60
C PRO A 338 17.47 12.41 -19.73
N ALA A 339 16.55 12.22 -20.69
CA ALA A 339 16.35 13.09 -21.83
C ALA A 339 15.96 14.54 -21.47
N ALA A 340 15.61 14.82 -20.21
CA ALA A 340 15.19 16.13 -19.74
C ALA A 340 16.34 17.10 -19.37
N GLY A 341 17.61 16.67 -19.41
CA GLY A 341 18.75 17.52 -19.01
C GLY A 341 18.80 17.85 -17.52
N LEU A 342 17.90 17.26 -16.72
CA LEU A 342 17.91 17.32 -15.26
C LEU A 342 18.76 16.17 -14.70
N PRO A 343 19.45 16.38 -13.57
CA PRO A 343 20.11 15.30 -12.83
C PRO A 343 19.11 14.22 -12.44
N ILE A 344 19.56 12.96 -12.44
CA ILE A 344 18.69 11.80 -12.26
C ILE A 344 17.90 11.85 -10.94
N LEU A 345 18.49 12.36 -9.85
CA LEU A 345 17.78 12.40 -8.56
C LEU A 345 16.59 13.38 -8.56
N TRP A 346 16.59 14.37 -9.44
CA TRP A 346 15.49 15.31 -9.64
C TRP A 346 14.36 14.74 -10.49
N THR A 347 14.60 13.62 -11.17
CA THR A 347 13.57 12.91 -11.94
C THR A 347 12.94 11.76 -11.16
N ALA A 348 13.32 11.61 -9.88
CA ALA A 348 12.75 10.63 -8.98
C ALA A 348 11.23 10.84 -8.82
N ARG A 349 10.49 9.74 -8.96
CA ARG A 349 9.05 9.68 -8.83
C ARG A 349 8.63 8.59 -7.86
N ALA A 350 7.92 8.95 -6.80
CA ALA A 350 7.25 7.99 -5.94
C ALA A 350 5.99 7.46 -6.63
N ALA A 351 5.90 6.14 -6.78
CA ALA A 351 4.75 5.44 -7.29
C ALA A 351 4.11 4.62 -6.16
N LEU A 352 2.79 4.75 -6.00
CA LEU A 352 2.02 3.86 -5.14
C LEU A 352 1.88 2.49 -5.81
N VAL A 353 2.40 1.47 -5.15
CA VAL A 353 2.49 0.09 -5.67
C VAL A 353 1.67 -0.93 -4.89
N ASP A 354 0.87 -0.46 -3.95
CA ASP A 354 -0.11 -1.26 -3.19
C ASP A 354 -1.54 -0.91 -3.59
N ALA A 355 -2.44 -1.86 -3.32
CA ALA A 355 -3.88 -1.67 -3.43
C ALA A 355 -4.49 -1.32 -2.07
N SER A 356 -5.61 -0.58 -2.08
CA SER A 356 -6.40 -0.39 -0.87
C SER A 356 -6.86 -1.74 -0.32
N VAL A 357 -6.63 -1.94 0.97
CA VAL A 357 -7.18 -3.07 1.73
C VAL A 357 -8.48 -2.70 2.43
N ALA A 358 -8.98 -1.48 2.23
CA ALA A 358 -10.27 -1.06 2.76
C ALA A 358 -11.40 -1.74 1.99
N GLN A 359 -12.50 -1.98 2.68
CA GLN A 359 -13.76 -2.37 2.10
C GLN A 359 -14.85 -1.49 2.68
N LEU A 360 -15.66 -0.90 1.80
CA LEU A 360 -16.87 -0.22 2.21
C LEU A 360 -17.86 -1.24 2.75
N ILE A 361 -18.31 -1.04 3.98
CA ILE A 361 -19.41 -1.80 4.56
C ILE A 361 -20.70 -1.19 4.03
N PRO A 362 -21.52 -1.93 3.26
CA PRO A 362 -22.79 -1.41 2.77
C PRO A 362 -23.77 -1.33 3.94
N LEU A 363 -23.82 -0.17 4.58
CA LEU A 363 -24.78 0.08 5.66
C LEU A 363 -26.13 0.48 5.07
N PRO A 364 -27.23 -0.22 5.42
CA PRO A 364 -28.56 0.20 5.02
C PRO A 364 -28.88 1.58 5.57
N SER A 365 -29.37 2.47 4.72
CA SER A 365 -29.98 3.77 5.07
C SER A 365 -29.11 4.89 5.66
N THR A 366 -27.81 4.67 5.90
CA THR A 366 -26.93 5.70 6.45
C THR A 366 -26.12 6.38 5.35
N GLU A 367 -26.04 7.71 5.38
CA GLU A 367 -25.09 8.47 4.55
C GLU A 367 -23.63 8.27 5.00
N ARG A 368 -23.42 7.64 6.16
CA ARG A 368 -22.09 7.35 6.73
C ARG A 368 -21.39 6.21 6.00
N ARG A 369 -20.26 6.54 5.36
CA ARG A 369 -19.29 5.55 4.89
C ARG A 369 -18.62 4.90 6.09
N ARG A 370 -18.62 3.58 6.14
CA ARG A 370 -17.86 2.79 7.11
C ARG A 370 -16.94 1.85 6.36
N PHE A 371 -15.68 1.81 6.79
CA PHE A 371 -14.67 0.97 6.16
C PHE A 371 -14.27 -0.14 7.12
N GLN A 372 -13.90 -1.28 6.56
CA GLN A 372 -13.21 -2.35 7.28
C GLN A 372 -11.95 -2.76 6.53
N ARG A 373 -10.94 -3.21 7.28
CA ARG A 373 -9.69 -3.72 6.71
C ARG A 373 -9.85 -5.19 6.32
N MET A 374 -9.43 -5.55 5.11
CA MET A 374 -9.53 -6.91 4.54
C MET A 374 -8.30 -7.78 4.81
N ALA A 375 -7.15 -7.15 5.03
CA ALA A 375 -5.87 -7.82 5.25
C ALA A 375 -5.47 -7.79 6.73
N GLU A 376 -4.42 -8.54 7.07
CA GLU A 376 -3.79 -8.50 8.39
C GLU A 376 -3.31 -7.10 8.77
N PRO A 377 -3.18 -6.81 10.08
CA PRO A 377 -2.71 -5.51 10.54
C PRO A 377 -1.28 -5.20 10.06
N LEU A 378 -1.03 -3.93 9.75
CA LEU A 378 0.30 -3.42 9.40
C LEU A 378 1.31 -3.65 10.53
N SER A 379 2.60 -3.45 10.23
CA SER A 379 3.58 -3.15 11.27
C SER A 379 3.02 -2.09 12.21
N LEU A 380 3.11 -2.37 13.51
CA LEU A 380 2.41 -1.60 14.56
C LEU A 380 2.78 -0.12 14.55
N ILE A 381 3.97 0.25 14.06
CA ILE A 381 4.39 1.66 14.00
C ILE A 381 3.59 2.49 13.00
N TYR A 382 3.10 1.90 11.90
CA TYR A 382 2.31 2.59 10.87
C TYR A 382 0.81 2.56 11.14
N SER A 383 0.35 1.78 12.12
CA SER A 383 -1.04 1.78 12.56
C SER A 383 -1.20 2.68 13.77
N ALA A 384 -2.24 3.52 13.79
CA ALA A 384 -2.54 4.25 15.01
C ALA A 384 -2.90 3.26 16.14
N PRO A 385 -2.49 3.55 17.39
CA PRO A 385 -2.83 2.72 18.55
C PRO A 385 -4.32 2.75 18.87
N GLU A 386 -5.04 3.77 18.40
CA GLU A 386 -6.47 3.94 18.65
C GLU A 386 -7.33 3.30 17.55
N GLY A 387 -8.30 2.47 17.96
CA GLY A 387 -9.42 2.06 17.11
C GLY A 387 -9.03 1.16 15.93
N THR A 388 -8.12 0.21 16.14
CA THR A 388 -7.73 -0.75 15.08
C THR A 388 -8.09 -2.20 15.38
N ALA A 389 -8.28 -2.55 16.66
CA ALA A 389 -8.63 -3.90 17.07
C ALA A 389 -10.14 -4.14 16.93
N ARG A 390 -10.49 -5.19 16.16
CA ARG A 390 -11.84 -5.74 16.16
C ARG A 390 -12.05 -6.54 17.43
N VAL A 391 -13.21 -6.41 18.06
CA VAL A 391 -13.60 -7.28 19.17
C VAL A 391 -14.65 -8.26 18.65
N ARG A 392 -14.38 -9.56 18.80
CA ARG A 392 -15.33 -10.62 18.44
C ARG A 392 -15.66 -11.39 19.70
N GLY A 393 -16.89 -11.88 19.75
CA GLY A 393 -17.30 -12.73 20.86
C GLY A 393 -18.64 -13.38 20.61
N GLU A 394 -19.04 -14.14 21.61
CA GLU A 394 -20.39 -14.67 21.74
C GLU A 394 -21.02 -14.07 22.99
N GLY A 395 -22.33 -13.86 22.94
CA GLY A 395 -23.06 -13.25 24.03
C GLY A 395 -24.51 -13.69 24.07
N THR A 396 -25.21 -13.24 25.10
CA THR A 396 -26.66 -13.41 25.21
C THR A 396 -27.32 -12.13 24.71
N MET A 397 -28.10 -12.23 23.64
CA MET A 397 -28.82 -11.11 23.05
C MET A 397 -30.29 -11.14 23.44
N ARG A 398 -30.87 -9.99 23.78
CA ARG A 398 -32.32 -9.84 24.00
C ARG A 398 -32.89 -8.73 23.14
N ILE A 399 -33.93 -9.02 22.37
CA ILE A 399 -34.66 -7.99 21.62
C ILE A 399 -35.58 -7.25 22.59
N ARG A 400 -35.32 -5.97 22.83
CA ARG A 400 -36.12 -5.15 23.76
C ARG A 400 -37.33 -4.54 23.10
N LYS A 401 -37.18 -4.10 21.86
CA LYS A 401 -38.19 -3.37 21.13
C LYS A 401 -37.98 -3.50 19.64
N TYR A 402 -39.05 -3.82 18.94
CA TYR A 402 -39.16 -3.63 17.51
C TYR A 402 -39.90 -2.31 17.24
N ALA A 403 -39.37 -1.50 16.33
CA ALA A 403 -39.99 -0.26 15.89
C ALA A 403 -39.89 -0.13 14.37
N THR A 404 -40.81 0.62 13.78
CA THR A 404 -40.76 0.99 12.37
C THR A 404 -40.63 2.50 12.23
N GLU A 405 -39.71 2.92 11.36
CA GLU A 405 -39.54 4.30 10.92
C GLU A 405 -39.91 4.36 9.43
N GLY A 406 -41.18 4.67 9.16
CA GLY A 406 -41.76 4.48 7.82
C GLY A 406 -41.80 2.99 7.44
N ASN A 407 -41.16 2.63 6.31
CA ASN A 407 -41.04 1.23 5.86
C ASN A 407 -39.72 0.55 6.30
N ARG A 408 -39.01 1.14 7.27
CA ARG A 408 -37.73 0.62 7.77
C ARG A 408 -37.89 0.10 9.19
N ALA A 409 -37.36 -1.08 9.49
CA ALA A 409 -37.34 -1.62 10.85
C ALA A 409 -36.11 -1.14 11.61
N VAL A 410 -36.30 -0.87 12.89
CA VAL A 410 -35.29 -0.51 13.87
C VAL A 410 -35.44 -1.43 15.08
N LEU A 411 -34.35 -2.10 15.45
CA LEU A 411 -34.30 -3.01 16.58
C LEU A 411 -33.46 -2.41 17.69
N ARG A 412 -34.01 -2.40 18.90
CA ARG A 412 -33.27 -2.08 20.13
C ARG A 412 -33.01 -3.36 20.89
N LEU A 413 -31.74 -3.65 21.14
CA LEU A 413 -31.27 -4.91 21.70
C LEU A 413 -30.43 -4.66 22.97
N THR A 414 -30.37 -5.66 23.84
CA THR A 414 -29.32 -5.79 24.85
C THR A 414 -28.41 -6.93 24.47
N LEU A 415 -27.11 -6.70 24.46
CA LEU A 415 -26.09 -7.74 24.32
C LEU A 415 -25.35 -7.87 25.66
N ALA A 416 -25.44 -9.03 26.31
CA ALA A 416 -24.65 -9.36 27.49
C ALA A 416 -23.47 -10.24 27.07
N THR A 417 -22.25 -9.86 27.43
CA THR A 417 -21.02 -10.60 27.08
C THR A 417 -19.97 -10.49 28.18
N ASP A 418 -19.18 -11.54 28.33
CA ASP A 418 -18.01 -11.57 29.22
C ASP A 418 -16.75 -10.95 28.58
N GLU A 419 -16.83 -10.63 27.27
CA GLU A 419 -15.74 -10.00 26.54
C GLU A 419 -15.49 -8.57 27.05
N ARG A 420 -14.21 -8.20 27.15
CA ARG A 420 -13.81 -6.83 27.52
C ARG A 420 -14.02 -5.89 26.33
N VAL A 421 -15.22 -5.35 26.24
CA VAL A 421 -15.58 -4.34 25.24
C VAL A 421 -15.43 -2.94 25.83
N VAL A 422 -14.57 -2.12 25.21
CA VAL A 422 -14.52 -0.67 25.47
C VAL A 422 -15.30 0.01 24.35
N VAL A 423 -16.56 0.39 24.63
CA VAL A 423 -17.40 1.05 23.62
C VAL A 423 -16.94 2.48 23.41
N ARG A 424 -16.57 2.81 22.17
CA ARG A 424 -16.38 4.20 21.73
C ARG A 424 -17.61 4.66 20.93
N GLY A 425 -18.00 5.92 21.09
CA GLY A 425 -19.27 6.45 20.54
C GLY A 425 -19.42 6.38 19.00
N SER A 426 -18.33 6.17 18.26
CA SER A 426 -18.29 6.07 16.80
C SER A 426 -18.21 4.65 16.25
N GLU A 427 -18.09 3.63 17.11
CA GLU A 427 -17.94 2.23 16.70
C GLU A 427 -19.23 1.63 16.12
N LEU A 428 -19.04 0.68 15.21
CA LEU A 428 -20.10 -0.08 14.56
C LEU A 428 -20.15 -1.47 15.17
N ALA A 429 -21.33 -1.93 15.59
CA ALA A 429 -21.53 -3.32 15.98
C ALA A 429 -22.29 -4.07 14.88
N CYS A 430 -21.91 -5.33 14.68
CA CYS A 430 -22.62 -6.32 13.87
C CYS A 430 -23.04 -7.47 14.78
N VAL A 431 -24.32 -7.81 14.79
CA VAL A 431 -24.88 -8.91 15.59
C VAL A 431 -25.65 -9.84 14.66
N GLU A 432 -25.46 -11.16 14.79
CA GLU A 432 -26.15 -12.14 13.95
C GLU A 432 -27.38 -12.71 14.64
N ILE A 433 -28.58 -12.38 14.15
CA ILE A 433 -29.82 -12.91 14.70
C ILE A 433 -30.13 -14.27 14.05
N PRO A 434 -30.28 -15.35 14.83
CA PRO A 434 -30.75 -16.62 14.31
C PRO A 434 -32.16 -16.49 13.71
N MET A 435 -32.33 -16.91 12.46
CA MET A 435 -33.62 -16.89 11.75
C MET A 435 -34.13 -18.31 11.51
N THR A 436 -35.43 -18.52 11.70
CA THR A 436 -36.09 -19.80 11.39
C THR A 436 -36.08 -20.07 9.88
N GLY A 437 -35.51 -21.20 9.46
CA GLY A 437 -35.55 -21.65 8.05
C GLY A 437 -34.58 -20.95 7.11
N GLY A 438 -33.56 -20.25 7.61
CA GLY A 438 -32.57 -19.56 6.79
C GLY A 438 -31.25 -19.30 7.51
N ALA A 439 -30.34 -18.62 6.82
CA ALA A 439 -29.08 -18.16 7.41
C ALA A 439 -29.34 -17.07 8.47
N PRO A 440 -28.44 -16.90 9.46
CA PRO A 440 -28.52 -15.81 10.43
C PRO A 440 -28.59 -14.44 9.74
N LEU A 441 -29.44 -13.55 10.25
CA LEU A 441 -29.61 -12.19 9.75
C LEU A 441 -28.61 -11.25 10.42
N PRO A 442 -27.68 -10.61 9.69
CA PRO A 442 -26.81 -9.59 10.26
C PRO A 442 -27.57 -8.30 10.54
N LEU A 443 -27.34 -7.75 11.72
CA LEU A 443 -27.80 -6.43 12.10
C LEU A 443 -26.62 -5.53 12.39
N TYR A 444 -26.54 -4.43 11.64
CA TYR A 444 -25.59 -3.36 11.87
C TYR A 444 -26.24 -2.27 12.71
N GLY A 445 -25.49 -1.72 13.66
CA GLY A 445 -26.02 -0.71 14.57
C GLY A 445 -24.96 -0.05 15.43
N ARG A 446 -25.40 0.87 16.27
CA ARG A 446 -24.55 1.60 17.22
C ARG A 446 -24.66 0.98 18.60
N LEU A 447 -23.54 1.00 19.30
CA LEU A 447 -23.51 0.73 20.73
C LEU A 447 -23.75 2.05 21.48
N ASP A 448 -24.69 2.03 22.42
CA ASP A 448 -24.96 3.16 23.31
C ASP A 448 -24.28 2.92 24.66
N ALA A 449 -23.16 3.62 24.88
CA ALA A 449 -22.41 3.54 26.12
C ALA A 449 -23.08 4.29 27.28
N ALA A 450 -23.94 5.28 27.00
CA ALA A 450 -24.57 6.11 28.02
C ALA A 450 -25.73 5.38 28.74
N GLU A 451 -26.32 4.37 28.11
CA GLU A 451 -27.43 3.57 28.65
C GLU A 451 -27.02 2.18 29.19
N ALA A 452 -25.73 1.90 29.32
CA ALA A 452 -25.23 0.65 29.91
C ALA A 452 -25.54 0.62 31.42
N MET A 453 -26.37 -0.33 31.86
CA MET A 453 -26.84 -0.38 33.26
C MET A 453 -25.95 -1.26 34.16
N ASN A 454 -25.17 -2.19 33.59
CA ASN A 454 -24.30 -3.12 34.30
C ASN A 454 -23.00 -3.35 33.50
N THR A 455 -21.90 -3.67 34.19
CA THR A 455 -20.66 -4.13 33.54
C THR A 455 -20.94 -5.39 32.71
N GLY A 456 -20.58 -5.38 31.43
CA GLY A 456 -20.82 -6.50 30.49
C GLY A 456 -22.14 -6.46 29.73
N GLU A 457 -23.03 -5.48 30.01
CA GLU A 457 -24.24 -5.23 29.20
C GLU A 457 -24.05 -4.05 28.24
N LEU A 458 -24.23 -4.32 26.95
CA LEU A 458 -24.15 -3.34 25.88
C LEU A 458 -25.54 -3.08 25.31
N ARG A 459 -25.91 -1.81 25.17
CA ARG A 459 -27.12 -1.40 24.45
C ARG A 459 -26.80 -1.27 22.98
N PHE A 460 -27.61 -1.89 22.14
CA PHE A 460 -27.43 -1.86 20.69
C PHE A 460 -28.70 -1.33 20.03
N VAL A 461 -28.53 -0.43 19.07
CA VAL A 461 -29.61 0.08 18.23
C VAL A 461 -29.25 -0.14 16.77
N SER A 462 -30.04 -0.94 16.06
CA SER A 462 -29.80 -1.21 14.64
C SER A 462 -30.04 0.05 13.80
N PHE A 463 -29.36 0.15 12.65
CA PHE A 463 -29.73 1.13 11.64
C PHE A 463 -31.09 0.78 11.01
N PRO A 464 -31.87 1.79 10.61
CA PRO A 464 -33.13 1.57 9.90
C PRO A 464 -32.91 0.75 8.62
N SER A 465 -33.51 -0.43 8.53
CA SER A 465 -33.26 -1.33 7.39
C SER A 465 -34.56 -1.80 6.75
N VAL A 466 -34.52 -2.06 5.45
CA VAL A 466 -35.65 -2.65 4.71
C VAL A 466 -35.31 -4.11 4.45
N TRP A 467 -36.22 -4.99 4.84
CA TRP A 467 -36.11 -6.43 4.60
C TRP A 467 -37.39 -6.97 3.96
N PRO A 468 -37.36 -8.17 3.34
CA PRO A 468 -38.57 -8.82 2.87
C PRO A 468 -39.65 -8.91 3.96
N GLU A 469 -40.91 -8.80 3.58
CA GLU A 469 -42.04 -8.76 4.52
C GLU A 469 -42.08 -9.97 5.47
N ALA A 470 -41.68 -11.15 4.98
CA ALA A 470 -41.55 -12.36 5.79
C ALA A 470 -40.53 -12.19 6.95
N VAL A 471 -39.39 -11.56 6.68
CA VAL A 471 -38.35 -11.28 7.68
C VAL A 471 -38.84 -10.24 8.68
N MET A 472 -39.49 -9.17 8.20
CA MET A 472 -40.05 -8.12 9.05
C MET A 472 -41.10 -8.67 10.03
N THR A 473 -41.99 -9.53 9.53
CA THR A 473 -43.03 -10.20 10.33
C THR A 473 -42.43 -11.13 11.38
N GLN A 474 -41.32 -11.80 11.04
CA GLN A 474 -40.60 -12.63 11.99
C GLN A 474 -39.94 -11.79 13.08
N LEU A 475 -39.22 -10.73 12.72
CA LEU A 475 -38.55 -9.83 13.66
C LEU A 475 -39.52 -9.20 14.66
N SER A 476 -40.71 -8.79 14.24
CA SER A 476 -41.71 -8.22 15.15
C SER A 476 -42.21 -9.22 16.19
N ARG A 477 -42.20 -10.53 15.88
CA ARG A 477 -42.58 -11.59 16.83
C ARG A 477 -41.46 -11.97 17.80
N LEU A 478 -40.23 -11.55 17.52
CA LEU A 478 -39.06 -11.82 18.36
C LEU A 478 -38.86 -10.78 19.47
N GLU A 479 -39.72 -9.76 19.58
CA GLU A 479 -39.68 -8.82 20.68
C GLU A 479 -39.83 -9.54 22.03
N GLY A 480 -38.91 -9.28 22.96
CA GLY A 480 -38.81 -9.97 24.25
C GLY A 480 -38.01 -11.27 24.23
N HIS A 481 -37.72 -11.85 23.06
CA HIS A 481 -36.97 -13.11 22.95
C HIS A 481 -35.50 -12.92 23.37
N VAL A 482 -34.96 -13.93 24.05
CA VAL A 482 -33.55 -14.05 24.41
C VAL A 482 -32.88 -15.12 23.57
N PHE A 483 -31.75 -14.79 22.95
CA PHE A 483 -30.94 -15.70 22.16
C PHE A 483 -29.59 -15.93 22.87
N PRO A 484 -29.29 -17.15 23.32
CA PRO A 484 -27.97 -17.48 23.83
C PRO A 484 -26.96 -17.65 22.66
N GLN A 485 -25.67 -17.48 22.96
CA GLN A 485 -24.56 -17.75 22.02
C GLN A 485 -24.68 -17.00 20.69
N VAL A 486 -25.19 -15.76 20.74
CA VAL A 486 -25.24 -14.89 19.58
C VAL A 486 -23.85 -14.35 19.32
N ARG A 487 -23.38 -14.58 18.10
CA ARG A 487 -22.12 -14.04 17.62
C ARG A 487 -22.25 -12.55 17.36
N PHE A 488 -21.25 -11.80 17.80
CA PHE A 488 -21.15 -10.37 17.54
C PHE A 488 -19.71 -9.97 17.16
N GLU A 489 -19.63 -8.86 16.45
CA GLU A 489 -18.38 -8.21 16.09
C GLU A 489 -18.51 -6.70 16.29
N ILE A 490 -17.52 -6.11 16.94
CA ILE A 490 -17.35 -4.66 17.05
C ILE A 490 -16.28 -4.26 16.06
N ILE A 491 -16.72 -3.46 15.10
CA ILE A 491 -15.95 -2.98 13.98
C ILE A 491 -15.53 -1.54 14.32
N PRO A 492 -14.21 -1.30 14.48
CA PRO A 492 -13.75 0.03 14.82
C PRO A 492 -13.96 1.01 13.67
N HIS A 493 -14.09 2.29 14.01
CA HIS A 493 -14.15 3.35 13.01
C HIS A 493 -12.75 3.60 12.43
N ILE A 494 -12.54 3.14 11.20
CA ILE A 494 -11.30 3.36 10.43
C ILE A 494 -11.61 4.09 9.12
N GLY A 495 -10.67 4.91 8.65
CA GLY A 495 -10.88 5.84 7.52
C GLY A 495 -9.59 6.46 6.97
N ALA A 496 -9.72 7.47 6.12
CA ALA A 496 -8.60 8.16 5.46
C ALA A 496 -7.69 8.89 6.47
N ARG A 497 -8.21 9.25 7.65
CA ARG A 497 -7.39 9.80 8.74
C ARG A 497 -6.39 8.79 9.32
N GLN A 498 -6.64 7.49 9.20
CA GLN A 498 -5.65 6.47 9.57
C GLN A 498 -4.48 6.47 8.58
N ASP A 499 -4.76 6.66 7.30
CA ASP A 499 -3.70 6.84 6.29
C ASP A 499 -2.89 8.10 6.55
N LEU A 500 -3.50 9.16 7.08
CA LEU A 500 -2.79 10.37 7.48
C LEU A 500 -1.76 10.10 8.58
N TYR A 501 -2.11 9.30 9.59
CA TYR A 501 -1.16 8.83 10.60
C TYR A 501 0.01 8.06 9.95
N SER A 502 -0.29 7.09 9.08
CA SER A 502 0.74 6.31 8.38
C SER A 502 1.65 7.21 7.53
N LEU A 503 1.09 8.22 6.86
CA LEU A 503 1.84 9.23 6.12
C LEU A 503 2.74 10.07 7.03
N GLY A 504 2.32 10.40 8.26
CA GLY A 504 3.17 11.07 9.26
C GLY A 504 4.40 10.24 9.61
N VAL A 505 4.23 8.93 9.79
CA VAL A 505 5.33 7.98 10.05
C VAL A 505 6.25 7.85 8.83
N ILE A 506 5.69 7.79 7.61
CA ILE A 506 6.47 7.76 6.38
C ILE A 506 7.26 9.08 6.20
N GLY A 507 6.65 10.23 6.51
CA GLY A 507 7.32 11.53 6.51
C GLY A 507 8.51 11.56 7.48
N ALA A 508 8.31 11.07 8.71
CA ALA A 508 9.37 10.91 9.69
C ALA A 508 10.50 10.00 9.18
N ARG A 509 10.16 8.89 8.50
CA ARG A 509 11.12 7.98 7.88
C ARG A 509 11.96 8.63 6.79
N ILE A 510 11.35 9.50 5.99
CA ILE A 510 12.02 10.20 4.89
C ILE A 510 12.93 11.32 5.44
N LEU A 511 12.42 12.14 6.36
CA LEU A 511 13.08 13.38 6.78
C LEU A 511 13.97 13.24 8.01
N LEU A 512 13.68 12.34 8.96
CA LEU A 512 14.28 12.39 10.29
C LEU A 512 14.93 11.06 10.74
N ALA A 513 14.49 9.92 10.20
CA ALA A 513 15.10 8.64 10.55
C ALA A 513 16.46 8.44 9.88
N HIS A 514 17.46 7.98 10.65
CA HIS A 514 18.81 7.70 10.17
C HIS A 514 19.46 6.59 11.01
N PRO A 515 20.65 6.03 10.65
CA PRO A 515 21.22 4.87 11.36
C PRO A 515 21.34 4.99 12.89
N ASN A 516 21.54 6.20 13.42
CA ASN A 516 21.76 6.42 14.85
C ASN A 516 20.53 7.04 15.55
N HIS A 517 19.41 7.19 14.84
CA HIS A 517 18.15 7.67 15.40
C HIS A 517 17.02 6.88 14.78
N SER A 518 16.46 5.96 15.56
CA SER A 518 15.50 5.00 15.05
C SER A 518 14.19 5.70 14.68
N LEU A 519 13.44 5.09 13.76
CA LEU A 519 12.11 5.58 13.39
C LEU A 519 11.16 5.64 14.59
N ALA A 520 11.27 4.69 15.53
CA ALA A 520 10.42 4.63 16.71
C ALA A 520 10.67 5.83 17.65
N GLU A 521 11.95 6.12 17.95
CA GLU A 521 12.34 7.29 18.74
C GLU A 521 11.89 8.59 18.06
N THR A 522 12.12 8.69 16.75
CA THR A 522 11.71 9.87 15.96
C THR A 522 10.20 10.11 16.05
N VAL A 523 9.39 9.06 15.88
CA VAL A 523 7.92 9.19 15.93
C VAL A 523 7.45 9.56 17.33
N ASP A 524 8.04 8.99 18.38
CA ASP A 524 7.71 9.34 19.77
C ASP A 524 8.01 10.82 20.06
N GLU A 525 9.17 11.32 19.62
CA GLU A 525 9.56 12.72 19.78
C GLU A 525 8.65 13.68 18.99
N ILE A 526 8.23 13.31 17.77
CA ILE A 526 7.25 14.10 17.00
C ILE A 526 5.89 14.15 17.71
N LEU A 527 5.42 13.02 18.24
CA LEU A 527 4.16 12.96 19.00
C LEU A 527 4.25 13.75 20.31
N SER A 528 5.39 13.70 20.98
CA SER A 528 5.68 14.49 22.19
C SER A 528 5.65 16.00 21.88
N LEU A 529 6.25 16.41 20.76
CA LEU A 529 6.20 17.79 20.28
C LEU A 529 4.75 18.19 19.96
N ALA A 530 4.02 17.38 19.19
CA ALA A 530 2.63 17.65 18.81
C ALA A 530 1.73 17.89 20.03
N LYS A 531 1.87 17.06 21.08
CA LYS A 531 1.12 17.19 22.34
C LYS A 531 1.48 18.46 23.12
N THR A 532 2.71 18.92 23.01
CA THR A 532 3.20 20.12 23.70
C THR A 532 2.79 21.41 22.96
N MET A 533 2.58 21.33 21.64
CA MET A 533 2.16 22.47 20.81
C MET A 533 0.70 22.86 21.10
N ASN A 534 0.53 23.86 21.95
CA ASN A 534 -0.76 24.49 22.20
C ASN A 534 -1.11 25.50 21.11
N GLN A 535 -2.33 25.40 20.57
CA GLN A 535 -2.82 26.34 19.57
C GLN A 535 -2.96 27.74 20.18
N LYS A 536 -2.25 28.72 19.59
CA LYS A 536 -2.30 30.14 19.98
C LYS A 536 -2.81 30.96 18.79
N GLU A 537 -3.64 31.96 19.06
CA GLU A 537 -4.15 32.84 18.02
C GLU A 537 -3.01 33.62 17.33
N GLY A 538 -3.00 33.65 16.00
CA GLY A 538 -1.99 34.37 15.21
C GLY A 538 -0.61 33.71 15.14
N VAL A 539 -0.37 32.58 15.82
CA VAL A 539 0.89 31.85 15.79
C VAL A 539 0.76 30.63 14.89
N THR A 540 1.69 30.47 13.96
CA THR A 540 1.73 29.29 13.09
C THR A 540 2.31 28.09 13.84
N ALA A 541 2.02 26.88 13.36
CA ALA A 541 2.56 25.65 13.95
C ALA A 541 4.10 25.65 13.95
N GLY A 542 4.76 26.11 12.89
CA GLY A 542 6.22 26.20 12.80
C GLY A 542 6.82 27.18 13.80
N GLN A 543 6.21 28.36 13.96
CA GLN A 543 6.62 29.33 14.99
C GLN A 543 6.48 28.75 16.40
N CYS A 544 5.37 28.05 16.69
CA CYS A 544 5.17 27.39 17.98
C CYS A 544 6.23 26.30 18.23
N ALA A 545 6.57 25.49 17.22
CA ALA A 545 7.61 24.47 17.34
C ALA A 545 9.01 25.09 17.55
N GLN A 546 9.32 26.18 16.84
CA GLN A 546 10.56 26.93 17.01
C GLN A 546 10.68 27.55 18.41
N GLU A 547 9.61 28.18 18.93
CA GLU A 547 9.56 28.70 20.31
C GLU A 547 9.84 27.60 21.34
N LEU A 548 9.23 26.42 21.17
CA LEU A 548 9.44 25.28 22.05
C LEU A 548 10.88 24.77 21.98
N ALA A 549 11.45 24.68 20.78
CA ALA A 549 12.83 24.24 20.59
C ALA A 549 13.85 25.21 21.21
N GLN A 550 13.60 26.52 21.11
CA GLN A 550 14.43 27.53 21.77
C GLN A 550 14.34 27.48 23.30
N ALA A 551 13.18 27.09 23.83
CA ALA A 551 12.97 26.95 25.27
C ALA A 551 13.54 25.65 25.85
N ASP A 552 13.71 24.61 25.03
CA ASP A 552 14.13 23.27 25.44
C ASP A 552 15.04 22.61 24.39
N GLU A 553 16.34 22.57 24.69
CA GLU A 553 17.39 22.07 23.79
C GLU A 553 17.18 20.61 23.35
N ARG A 554 16.38 19.82 24.08
CA ARG A 554 16.10 18.42 23.70
C ARG A 554 15.50 18.33 22.30
N TRP A 555 14.70 19.32 21.90
CA TRP A 555 14.08 19.32 20.58
C TRP A 555 15.09 19.52 19.46
N HIS A 556 16.11 20.35 19.68
CA HIS A 556 17.20 20.49 18.72
C HIS A 556 18.01 19.20 18.62
N ALA A 557 18.23 18.50 19.74
CA ALA A 557 18.96 17.24 19.77
C ALA A 557 18.20 16.07 19.10
N ALA A 558 16.87 16.02 19.26
CA ALA A 558 16.03 14.92 18.76
C ALA A 558 15.45 15.16 17.36
N LEU A 559 15.06 16.41 17.04
CA LEU A 559 14.33 16.76 15.82
C LEU A 559 15.04 17.83 15.00
N GLY A 560 16.34 18.05 15.24
CA GLY A 560 17.13 19.03 14.51
C GLY A 560 17.54 18.58 13.10
N PRO A 561 18.05 19.51 12.26
CA PRO A 561 18.38 19.26 10.86
C PRO A 561 19.49 18.22 10.66
N GLN A 562 20.33 17.96 11.66
CA GLN A 562 21.40 16.97 11.58
C GLN A 562 20.93 15.57 11.17
N HIS A 563 19.66 15.24 11.40
CA HIS A 563 19.11 13.91 11.17
C HIS A 563 18.71 13.64 9.71
N HIS A 564 18.53 14.67 8.87
CA HIS A 564 18.02 14.45 7.51
C HIS A 564 19.11 14.20 6.45
N GLY A 565 20.33 14.66 6.68
CA GLY A 565 21.40 14.66 5.70
C GLY A 565 22.67 13.97 6.19
N HIS A 566 23.63 13.80 5.29
CA HIS A 566 24.96 13.29 5.62
C HIS A 566 25.92 14.42 5.99
N ASP A 567 27.02 14.09 6.68
CA ASP A 567 28.11 15.00 7.03
C ASP A 567 27.73 16.25 7.85
N CYS A 568 26.66 16.17 8.64
CA CYS A 568 26.29 17.19 9.62
C CYS A 568 26.61 16.68 11.02
N ALA A 569 27.53 17.36 11.73
CA ALA A 569 27.98 16.92 13.05
C ALA A 569 26.97 17.22 14.17
N GLY A 570 26.04 18.15 13.96
CA GLY A 570 25.03 18.52 14.95
C GLY A 570 24.08 19.63 14.49
N ALA A 571 23.08 19.92 15.33
CA ALA A 571 21.99 20.82 15.00
C ALA A 571 22.45 22.24 14.62
N GLU A 572 23.39 22.81 15.37
CA GLU A 572 23.93 24.15 15.09
C GLU A 572 24.56 24.26 13.70
N GLU A 573 25.28 23.23 13.26
CA GLU A 573 25.86 23.20 11.92
C GLU A 573 24.77 23.11 10.86
N GLY A 574 23.77 22.24 11.06
CA GLY A 574 22.65 22.11 10.14
C GLY A 574 21.85 23.41 10.00
N TYR A 575 21.66 24.17 11.07
CA TYR A 575 21.00 25.49 11.03
C TYR A 575 21.80 26.57 10.28
N ARG A 576 23.12 26.37 10.06
CA ARG A 576 23.91 27.25 9.17
C ARG A 576 23.60 26.98 7.70
N TRP A 577 23.07 25.81 7.37
CA TRP A 577 22.80 25.39 5.99
C TRP A 577 21.32 25.49 5.63
N ILE A 578 20.42 25.29 6.59
CA ILE A 578 18.97 25.40 6.43
C ILE A 578 18.43 26.43 7.43
N PRO A 579 17.68 27.44 6.98
CA PRO A 579 17.03 28.40 7.88
C PRO A 579 16.19 27.69 8.94
N MET A 580 16.35 28.11 10.20
CA MET A 580 15.69 27.50 11.34
C MET A 580 14.16 27.51 11.20
N GLU A 581 13.62 28.60 10.65
CA GLU A 581 12.19 28.77 10.39
C GLU A 581 11.68 27.71 9.41
N LEU A 582 12.43 27.47 8.32
CA LEU A 582 12.05 26.49 7.30
C LEU A 582 12.12 25.06 7.83
N TRP A 583 13.12 24.76 8.66
CA TRP A 583 13.25 23.45 9.29
C TRP A 583 12.10 23.18 10.26
N TRP A 584 11.80 24.11 11.16
CA TRP A 584 10.71 23.93 12.12
C TRP A 584 9.33 24.00 11.48
N ASP A 585 9.14 24.73 10.37
CA ASP A 585 7.94 24.61 9.55
C ASP A 585 7.77 23.18 9.01
N ALA A 586 8.84 22.51 8.57
CA ALA A 586 8.78 21.13 8.09
C ALA A 586 8.48 20.13 9.23
N VAL A 587 9.15 20.25 10.37
CA VAL A 587 8.89 19.40 11.55
C VAL A 587 7.47 19.60 12.08
N ALA A 588 6.99 20.84 12.16
CA ALA A 588 5.62 21.15 12.57
C ALA A 588 4.58 20.68 11.53
N THR A 589 4.91 20.71 10.24
CA THR A 589 4.05 20.12 9.20
C THR A 589 3.92 18.62 9.43
N LEU A 590 5.02 17.91 9.72
CA LEU A 590 5.03 16.48 10.04
C LEU A 590 4.21 16.16 11.29
N SER A 591 4.37 16.92 12.37
CA SER A 591 3.67 16.67 13.64
C SER A 591 2.14 16.74 13.51
N ARG A 592 1.65 17.48 12.52
CA ARG A 592 0.21 17.65 12.25
C ARG A 592 -0.43 16.50 11.48
N PHE A 593 0.35 15.61 10.88
CA PHE A 593 -0.15 14.38 10.24
C PHE A 593 -0.74 13.39 11.25
N PHE A 594 -0.43 13.52 12.54
CA PHE A 594 -0.91 12.62 13.58
C PHE A 594 -2.29 13.12 14.11
N PRO A 595 -3.41 12.46 13.74
CA PRO A 595 -4.73 12.92 14.15
C PRO A 595 -4.88 12.89 15.67
N GLY A 596 -5.45 13.96 16.23
CA GLY A 596 -5.67 14.09 17.68
C GLY A 596 -4.41 14.19 18.55
N ALA A 597 -3.22 14.25 17.96
CA ALA A 597 -1.97 14.37 18.72
C ALA A 597 -1.80 15.76 19.37
N GLY A 598 -2.37 16.82 18.80
CA GLY A 598 -2.29 18.18 19.35
C GLY A 598 -3.25 19.16 18.70
N GLY A 599 -3.29 20.39 19.20
CA GLY A 599 -4.25 21.42 18.74
C GLY A 599 -4.03 21.89 17.30
N TYR A 600 -2.87 21.61 16.69
CA TYR A 600 -2.56 21.95 15.30
C TYR A 600 -2.79 20.80 14.30
N SER A 601 -3.12 19.58 14.77
CA SER A 601 -3.31 18.42 13.88
C SER A 601 -4.27 18.72 12.73
N TYR A 602 -4.00 18.20 11.53
CA TYR A 602 -4.91 18.39 10.38
C TYR A 602 -6.29 17.78 10.62
N ALA A 603 -6.35 16.77 11.50
CA ALA A 603 -7.57 16.17 11.99
C ALA A 603 -7.56 16.12 13.53
N PRO A 604 -8.65 16.53 14.20
CA PRO A 604 -8.73 16.55 15.66
C PRO A 604 -8.85 15.16 16.29
N ASP A 605 -9.29 14.16 15.51
CA ASP A 605 -9.50 12.78 15.91
C ASP A 605 -9.45 11.86 14.67
N PHE A 606 -9.70 10.56 14.86
CA PHE A 606 -9.78 9.59 13.77
C PHE A 606 -11.18 9.47 13.14
N ASP A 607 -12.18 10.23 13.60
CA ASP A 607 -13.54 10.14 13.08
C ASP A 607 -13.64 10.82 11.71
N GLU A 608 -14.20 10.12 10.71
CA GLU A 608 -14.21 10.61 9.33
C GLU A 608 -15.46 11.48 9.08
N PRO A 609 -15.34 12.69 8.49
CA PRO A 609 -16.48 13.51 8.14
C PRO A 609 -17.32 12.78 7.09
N THR A 610 -18.63 12.75 7.29
CA THR A 610 -19.55 11.93 6.47
C THR A 610 -19.82 12.52 5.09
N GLU A 611 -19.71 13.84 4.95
CA GLU A 611 -20.21 14.59 3.79
C GLU A 611 -19.12 14.93 2.77
N LEU A 612 -17.85 14.77 3.14
CA LEU A 612 -16.73 15.16 2.29
C LEU A 612 -16.12 13.96 1.56
N PRO A 613 -15.82 14.09 0.26
CA PRO A 613 -14.96 13.14 -0.45
C PRO A 613 -13.64 12.90 0.28
N LEU A 614 -13.16 11.64 0.27
CA LEU A 614 -12.02 11.24 1.12
C LEU A 614 -10.71 11.99 0.80
N GLN A 615 -10.53 12.42 -0.45
CA GLN A 615 -9.32 13.12 -0.87
C GLN A 615 -9.11 14.45 -0.13
N PHE A 616 -10.17 15.08 0.39
CA PHE A 616 -10.08 16.34 1.12
C PHE A 616 -9.27 16.22 2.42
N THR A 617 -9.17 15.02 2.99
CA THR A 617 -8.32 14.73 4.16
C THR A 617 -6.84 15.07 3.88
N TYR A 618 -6.40 15.07 2.62
CA TYR A 618 -5.00 15.29 2.25
C TYR A 618 -4.72 16.69 1.66
N ASP A 619 -5.74 17.50 1.37
CA ASP A 619 -5.58 18.78 0.67
C ASP A 619 -4.81 19.83 1.51
N ALA A 620 -5.13 19.94 2.80
CA ALA A 620 -4.39 20.84 3.70
C ALA A 620 -2.92 20.42 3.88
N PRO A 621 -2.61 19.14 4.20
CA PRO A 621 -1.22 18.66 4.23
C PRO A 621 -0.46 18.92 2.93
N LEU A 622 -1.07 18.63 1.78
CA LEU A 622 -0.41 18.76 0.49
C LEU A 622 -0.05 20.21 0.15
N ARG A 623 -0.97 21.16 0.39
CA ARG A 623 -0.70 22.60 0.17
C ARG A 623 0.47 23.11 1.01
N GLU A 624 0.59 22.65 2.26
CA GLU A 624 1.69 23.06 3.13
C GLU A 624 3.02 22.45 2.71
N LEU A 625 3.03 21.18 2.29
CA LEU A 625 4.21 20.54 1.72
C LEU A 625 4.65 21.22 0.41
N GLU A 626 3.72 21.56 -0.48
CA GLU A 626 4.02 22.31 -1.71
C GLU A 626 4.65 23.68 -1.42
N ARG A 627 4.17 24.38 -0.37
CA ARG A 627 4.78 25.63 0.10
C ARG A 627 6.21 25.42 0.59
N LEU A 628 6.48 24.36 1.36
CA LEU A 628 7.83 24.00 1.82
C LEU A 628 8.76 23.63 0.65
N VAL A 629 8.25 22.90 -0.34
CA VAL A 629 8.99 22.58 -1.58
C VAL A 629 9.32 23.85 -2.35
N MET A 630 8.38 24.79 -2.47
CA MET A 630 8.63 26.09 -3.10
C MET A 630 9.71 26.90 -2.36
N HIS A 631 9.64 26.96 -1.03
CA HIS A 631 10.63 27.66 -0.21
C HIS A 631 12.02 27.02 -0.33
N SER A 632 12.14 25.71 -0.15
CA SER A 632 13.42 25.00 -0.29
C SER A 632 14.02 25.14 -1.70
N ARG A 633 13.19 25.10 -2.75
CA ARG A 633 13.63 25.35 -4.14
C ARG A 633 14.21 26.75 -4.32
N SER A 634 13.58 27.76 -3.72
CA SER A 634 14.08 29.14 -3.79
C SER A 634 15.49 29.25 -3.20
N LEU A 635 15.80 28.55 -2.11
CA LEU A 635 17.15 28.56 -1.52
C LEU A 635 18.20 27.91 -2.44
N LEU A 636 17.82 26.89 -3.21
CA LEU A 636 18.70 26.26 -4.19
C LEU A 636 18.95 27.14 -5.42
N LEU A 637 17.89 27.77 -5.93
CA LEU A 637 17.91 28.52 -7.19
C LEU A 637 18.09 30.03 -7.00
N SER A 638 18.25 30.50 -5.76
CA SER A 638 18.35 31.92 -5.42
C SER A 638 19.44 32.67 -6.19
N ASP A 639 19.05 33.89 -6.53
CA ASP A 639 19.40 34.68 -7.70
C ASP A 639 20.89 35.04 -7.80
N TRP A 640 21.53 34.65 -8.90
CA TRP A 640 22.92 35.00 -9.21
C TRP A 640 23.12 36.53 -9.25
N LEU A 641 22.08 37.30 -9.61
CA LEU A 641 22.12 38.76 -9.62
C LEU A 641 22.07 39.35 -8.21
N ALA A 642 21.16 38.91 -7.35
CA ALA A 642 21.09 39.37 -5.96
C ALA A 642 22.37 39.00 -5.18
N ASN A 643 22.92 37.80 -5.42
CA ASN A 643 24.19 37.39 -4.84
C ASN A 643 25.38 38.22 -5.35
N ARG A 644 25.39 38.66 -6.62
CA ARG A 644 26.39 39.61 -7.13
C ARG A 644 26.23 41.01 -6.57
N GLU A 645 25.01 41.50 -6.39
CA GLU A 645 24.76 42.82 -5.79
C GLU A 645 25.17 42.85 -4.32
N VAL A 646 24.78 41.85 -3.54
CA VAL A 646 25.18 41.71 -2.14
C VAL A 646 26.70 41.54 -2.03
N ALA A 647 27.33 40.69 -2.85
CA ALA A 647 28.78 40.56 -2.88
C ALA A 647 29.48 41.88 -3.25
N ARG A 648 28.96 42.63 -4.22
CA ARG A 648 29.49 43.96 -4.59
C ARG A 648 29.32 44.99 -3.48
N VAL A 649 28.25 44.92 -2.70
CA VAL A 649 28.05 45.80 -1.54
C VAL A 649 29.03 45.44 -0.42
N ILE A 650 29.24 44.15 -0.15
CA ILE A 650 30.22 43.68 0.84
C ILE A 650 31.65 44.06 0.42
N ASP A 651 32.02 43.90 -0.85
CA ASP A 651 33.32 44.31 -1.38
C ASP A 651 33.55 45.84 -1.36
N ARG A 652 32.48 46.64 -1.35
CA ARG A 652 32.57 48.10 -1.16
C ARG A 652 32.68 48.53 0.30
N LEU A 653 32.31 47.65 1.24
CA LEU A 653 32.34 47.89 2.68
C LEU A 653 33.64 47.38 3.32
N ARG A 654 34.43 46.58 2.61
CA ARG A 654 35.82 46.22 2.94
C ARG A 654 36.78 47.21 2.32
#